data_AF-G0PCZ7-F1
#
_entry.id   AF-G0PCZ7-F1
#
_cell.length_a   1.000
_cell.length_b   1.000
_cell.length_c   1.000
_cell.angle_alpha   90.00
_cell.angle_beta   90.00
_cell.angle_gamma   90.00
#
_symmetry.space_group_name_H-M   'P 1'
#
loop_
_entity.id
_entity.type
_entity.pdbx_description
1 polymer ?
#
loop_
_entity_poly.entity_id
_entity_poly.type
_entity_poly.pdbx_seq_one_letter_code
_entity_poly.pdbx_strand_id
1 'polypeptide(L)'
;MRLPFWQGLLLSLLFISIQSQEQQQQHPQQNEDRCQDRSCYPITGNLLIGRKSQLKASSTCGTQGRQRFCIVSHLEEQTKCFYCDSRTEWKPQREPYRLSHRIENVVTEVMDDKNRNWWQSENGVQNATIQLDLEAEFHFTHLIMTFKSFRPAAMIIERSADFGKTWQIYRYFAYDCDSSFPGIPEGPPKKHTDVICTSQYSDVAPSTGGEIVYKVISPHIVTENPYADEISTLLKITNLRFNFTKLHTLGDDLLDYRPEIDEKYYYAIYEIVVRGSCSCYGHASRCIPIDPHVSPNTVMERPDIVHGRCECMHNTEGLNCEKCKAFYNDLPWRPAIGDEKNECRQCNCNRHALRCHFDRAVYEASGFVSGGVCDDCMHNTQGKNCEQCKPFFYRDPRRTIDDPHVCLPCECDKAGSQNKGICEGEEDAERGLVAGKCYCKTNVDGNRCDRCKNGYWNLTESNIDGCVACTCNLLGTYNNEGCDKYTGMCTCKRLVTGENCDQCLPEHYGLSEHVDGCKACDCDIGGSYDNSCDVSTGQCKCREGFSGRRCETADSSFYCADITHYVYEAEYANLTRGEVKTREWPTQTHEQTWTGEGFAQVSEGSIITVNPMVEVSQKYNIIIRHDGARDPVGWENVQITVVRPEAEGNGFCADAPPSDDFLIARIYPGSRYIEVQPAICLEAGVQYELRVQFNEKRTNSHPQERAAANILIDSILLAPPTSELHIFQGSARAEQHLTEYNRYQCRHLALSLTLFKDQRNEVCERYVCPVAAALLNKTSECNCDATGSVSGICSVLGGQCECKPNVVGRRCDQCAIGTYGFGPTGCKKCDCDAVGSLGNDCDKQSGQCVCREKGIYGRQCNQCQPGFWGFPECRTCQCNDHANICDQATGACIECRDLTTGHYCDRCQDGYYGDPRLGVGIPCKPCPCPGGPTSGYQHADTCYLRNSGNNTQDIVCNCKSGYQGERCGECAQNHWGSPREVGGTCERCDCNGNIDMSMEGSCDAATGECLKCLHHTEGPQCEHCVDGYYGDAKLKTCQRRVVSKVAVI
;
A
#
# COMPACT_ATOMS: atom_id res chain seq x y z
N MET A 1 -13.38 1.63 -47.37
CA MET A 1 -12.78 1.24 -46.06
C MET A 1 -11.37 0.78 -46.39
N ARG A 2 -10.28 1.51 -46.08
CA ARG A 2 -9.68 1.99 -44.81
C ARG A 2 -8.66 0.99 -44.20
N LEU A 3 -7.41 1.48 -44.06
CA LEU A 3 -6.28 1.02 -43.21
C LEU A 3 -5.50 -0.24 -43.66
N PRO A 4 -4.19 -0.40 -43.29
CA PRO A 4 -3.17 0.57 -42.82
C PRO A 4 -1.75 0.39 -43.45
N PHE A 5 -0.70 1.00 -42.83
CA PHE A 5 0.71 0.51 -42.62
C PHE A 5 1.96 1.16 -43.30
N TRP A 6 3.04 1.34 -42.48
CA TRP A 6 4.47 1.78 -42.69
C TRP A 6 4.74 3.25 -43.14
N GLN A 7 5.43 4.09 -42.36
CA GLN A 7 6.89 4.22 -42.05
C GLN A 7 7.74 4.77 -43.24
N GLY A 8 8.65 5.74 -42.98
CA GLY A 8 9.30 6.55 -44.04
C GLY A 8 10.79 6.87 -43.81
N LEU A 9 11.40 7.62 -44.76
CA LEU A 9 12.79 8.10 -44.74
C LEU A 9 13.07 9.19 -45.80
N LEU A 10 13.99 10.10 -45.48
CA LEU A 10 14.93 10.89 -46.32
C LEU A 10 14.52 12.13 -47.18
N LEU A 11 15.42 13.11 -47.07
CA LEU A 11 15.58 14.41 -47.75
C LEU A 11 16.01 14.30 -49.23
N SER A 12 15.83 15.37 -50.03
CA SER A 12 16.94 16.07 -50.74
C SER A 12 16.51 17.23 -51.68
N LEU A 13 17.19 18.40 -51.53
CA LEU A 13 17.89 19.22 -52.57
C LEU A 13 17.11 19.74 -53.82
N LEU A 14 16.99 21.07 -54.02
CA LEU A 14 17.92 22.00 -54.75
C LEU A 14 17.97 21.78 -56.29
N PHE A 15 18.08 22.77 -57.20
CA PHE A 15 17.91 24.25 -57.25
C PHE A 15 18.27 24.69 -58.71
N ILE A 16 18.32 26.01 -59.02
CA ILE A 16 19.01 26.63 -60.19
C ILE A 16 18.34 26.38 -61.58
N SER A 17 18.33 27.27 -62.58
CA SER A 17 18.37 28.75 -62.76
C SER A 17 18.31 29.00 -64.30
N ILE A 18 18.19 30.19 -64.91
CA ILE A 18 17.43 31.46 -64.73
C ILE A 18 17.62 32.15 -66.12
N GLN A 19 16.58 32.75 -66.71
CA GLN A 19 16.80 33.80 -67.71
C GLN A 19 16.90 35.15 -66.99
N SER A 20 17.91 35.93 -67.31
CA SER A 20 18.14 37.26 -66.73
C SER A 20 17.76 38.38 -67.70
N GLN A 21 17.69 39.61 -67.15
CA GLN A 21 17.29 40.89 -67.76
C GLN A 21 15.76 41.14 -67.76
N GLU A 22 15.25 42.33 -67.38
CA GLU A 22 15.94 43.61 -67.22
C GLU A 22 15.32 44.61 -66.20
N GLN A 23 16.20 45.43 -65.58
CA GLN A 23 16.05 46.78 -64.95
C GLN A 23 14.81 47.15 -64.10
N GLN A 24 14.92 47.62 -62.84
CA GLN A 24 15.64 48.75 -62.21
C GLN A 24 14.95 50.13 -62.25
N GLN A 25 14.65 50.66 -61.05
CA GLN A 25 14.71 52.08 -60.69
C GLN A 25 14.94 52.21 -59.17
N GLN A 26 16.04 52.84 -58.72
CA GLN A 26 16.09 53.74 -57.54
C GLN A 26 17.52 54.29 -57.25
N HIS A 27 17.56 55.47 -56.61
CA HIS A 27 18.77 56.22 -56.21
C HIS A 27 19.31 55.77 -54.83
N PRO A 28 20.54 56.17 -54.41
CA PRO A 28 21.24 55.58 -53.28
C PRO A 28 21.08 56.33 -51.95
N GLN A 29 20.87 55.56 -50.87
CA GLN A 29 21.22 55.90 -49.49
C GLN A 29 21.68 54.64 -48.73
N GLN A 30 22.27 54.83 -47.55
CA GLN A 30 22.84 53.83 -46.63
C GLN A 30 24.12 53.12 -47.08
N ASN A 31 25.16 53.27 -46.24
CA ASN A 31 26.35 52.42 -46.22
C ASN A 31 26.48 51.87 -44.79
N GLU A 32 25.47 51.09 -44.38
CA GLU A 32 25.51 50.30 -43.14
C GLU A 32 26.55 49.18 -43.26
N ASP A 33 27.07 48.73 -42.11
CA ASP A 33 28.30 47.94 -42.03
C ASP A 33 28.08 46.50 -42.56
N ARG A 34 28.31 46.33 -43.86
CA ARG A 34 27.88 45.18 -44.69
C ARG A 34 28.45 43.82 -44.28
N CYS A 35 29.29 43.77 -43.24
CA CYS A 35 29.96 42.60 -42.70
C CYS A 35 29.30 42.02 -41.44
N GLN A 36 28.27 42.65 -40.86
CA GLN A 36 27.65 42.07 -39.66
C GLN A 36 26.88 40.78 -39.94
N ASP A 37 26.25 40.66 -41.12
CA ASP A 37 25.31 39.56 -41.42
C ASP A 37 25.72 38.57 -42.51
N ARG A 38 26.89 38.75 -43.12
CA ARG A 38 27.35 37.93 -44.27
C ARG A 38 28.84 38.13 -44.53
N SER A 39 29.37 37.38 -45.50
CA SER A 39 30.70 37.63 -46.05
C SER A 39 30.89 39.07 -46.56
N CYS A 40 32.08 39.61 -46.37
CA CYS A 40 32.42 41.00 -46.72
C CYS A 40 33.84 41.11 -47.30
N TYR A 41 34.02 42.02 -48.27
CA TYR A 41 35.25 42.13 -49.05
C TYR A 41 35.66 43.59 -49.25
N PRO A 42 36.98 43.91 -49.20
CA PRO A 42 37.48 45.27 -49.47
C PRO A 42 37.29 45.72 -50.93
N ILE A 43 37.30 47.04 -51.13
CA ILE A 43 37.20 47.68 -52.45
C ILE A 43 38.42 47.33 -53.33
N THR A 44 38.20 47.21 -54.65
CA THR A 44 39.26 47.00 -55.65
C THR A 44 39.85 48.33 -56.15
N GLY A 45 41.17 48.40 -56.30
CA GLY A 45 41.89 49.58 -56.81
C GLY A 45 43.17 49.20 -57.56
N ASN A 46 44.02 50.17 -57.89
CA ASN A 46 45.32 49.92 -58.53
C ASN A 46 46.41 49.74 -57.45
N LEU A 47 46.96 48.53 -57.35
CA LEU A 47 47.96 48.16 -56.33
C LEU A 47 49.26 48.96 -56.45
N LEU A 48 49.55 49.56 -57.61
CA LEU A 48 50.75 50.37 -57.82
C LEU A 48 50.68 51.78 -57.20
N ILE A 49 49.48 52.32 -56.93
CA ILE A 49 49.33 53.65 -56.33
C ILE A 49 49.88 53.60 -54.90
N GLY A 50 50.79 54.52 -54.58
CA GLY A 50 51.54 54.52 -53.32
C GLY A 50 52.70 53.52 -53.24
N ARG A 51 52.93 52.68 -54.27
CA ARG A 51 53.98 51.63 -54.28
C ARG A 51 55.07 51.83 -55.34
N LYS A 52 55.24 53.04 -55.87
CA LYS A 52 56.27 53.34 -56.89
C LYS A 52 57.70 52.94 -56.49
N SER A 53 58.03 52.96 -55.20
CA SER A 53 59.33 52.54 -54.65
C SER A 53 59.52 51.02 -54.56
N GLN A 54 58.45 50.23 -54.69
CA GLN A 54 58.50 48.77 -54.71
C GLN A 54 58.64 48.18 -56.12
N LEU A 55 58.66 49.04 -57.15
CA LEU A 55 58.99 48.66 -58.52
C LEU A 55 60.50 48.62 -58.74
N LYS A 56 60.98 47.55 -59.35
CA LYS A 56 62.38 47.33 -59.72
C LYS A 56 62.46 46.94 -61.20
N ALA A 57 63.43 47.47 -61.92
CA ALA A 57 63.74 47.08 -63.31
C ALA A 57 65.20 46.63 -63.42
N SER A 58 65.48 45.58 -64.20
CA SER A 58 66.85 45.04 -64.36
C SER A 58 67.74 45.89 -65.27
N SER A 59 67.15 46.61 -66.21
CA SER A 59 67.83 47.54 -67.12
C SER A 59 67.04 48.85 -67.16
N THR A 60 67.72 49.98 -67.25
CA THR A 60 67.12 51.32 -67.37
C THR A 60 68.13 52.24 -68.02
N CYS A 61 67.75 52.94 -69.09
CA CYS A 61 68.66 53.80 -69.80
C CYS A 61 69.18 54.95 -68.93
N GLY A 62 70.37 55.45 -69.24
CA GLY A 62 70.90 56.69 -68.68
C GLY A 62 71.32 56.61 -67.21
N THR A 63 71.48 55.43 -66.61
CA THR A 63 71.76 55.27 -65.16
C THR A 63 73.24 55.49 -64.80
N GLN A 64 74.17 54.94 -65.60
CA GLN A 64 75.63 55.13 -65.40
C GLN A 64 76.14 56.43 -66.03
N GLY A 65 75.45 56.94 -67.04
CA GLY A 65 75.79 58.14 -67.78
C GLY A 65 74.79 58.39 -68.92
N ARG A 66 74.82 59.58 -69.51
CA ARG A 66 73.87 60.00 -70.55
C ARG A 66 74.01 59.11 -71.80
N GLN A 67 72.94 58.38 -72.14
CA GLN A 67 72.84 57.53 -73.33
C GLN A 67 72.04 58.25 -74.43
N ARG A 68 72.26 57.89 -75.69
CA ARG A 68 71.49 58.35 -76.85
C ARG A 68 70.54 57.23 -77.30
N PHE A 69 69.37 57.56 -77.82
CA PHE A 69 68.41 56.59 -78.37
C PHE A 69 67.59 57.22 -79.52
N CYS A 70 67.03 56.41 -80.40
CA CYS A 70 66.29 56.88 -81.59
C CYS A 70 64.91 56.24 -81.68
N ILE A 71 63.89 57.06 -81.96
CA ILE A 71 62.51 56.59 -82.15
C ILE A 71 62.31 56.29 -83.64
N VAL A 72 61.94 55.04 -83.95
CA VAL A 72 61.57 54.60 -85.30
C VAL A 72 60.04 54.66 -85.45
N SER A 73 59.57 55.35 -86.48
CA SER A 73 58.15 55.41 -86.85
C SER A 73 57.98 54.89 -88.27
N HIS A 74 56.95 54.09 -88.52
CA HIS A 74 56.62 53.54 -89.86
C HIS A 74 56.23 54.62 -90.90
N LEU A 75 56.18 55.90 -90.54
CA LEU A 75 55.59 56.99 -91.32
C LEU A 75 56.47 58.25 -91.47
N GLU A 76 57.72 58.26 -90.98
CA GLU A 76 58.63 59.42 -91.13
C GLU A 76 59.95 59.02 -91.80
N GLU A 77 60.36 59.75 -92.85
CA GLU A 77 61.59 59.47 -93.63
C GLU A 77 62.92 59.73 -92.88
N GLN A 78 62.87 60.26 -91.65
CA GLN A 78 64.06 60.56 -90.85
C GLN A 78 63.92 60.08 -89.39
N THR A 79 64.88 59.27 -88.94
CA THR A 79 64.98 58.80 -87.56
C THR A 79 65.30 59.94 -86.59
N LYS A 80 64.41 60.21 -85.61
CA LYS A 80 64.62 61.24 -84.59
C LYS A 80 65.28 60.64 -83.35
N CYS A 81 66.41 61.21 -82.94
CA CYS A 81 67.20 60.74 -81.81
C CYS A 81 67.23 61.74 -80.65
N PHE A 82 67.19 61.20 -79.43
CA PHE A 82 67.09 61.90 -78.15
C PHE A 82 68.15 61.36 -77.18
N TYR A 83 68.16 61.86 -75.95
CA TYR A 83 69.07 61.41 -74.89
C TYR A 83 68.30 61.00 -73.64
N CYS A 84 68.78 59.96 -72.97
CA CYS A 84 68.29 59.47 -71.69
C CYS A 84 69.34 59.72 -70.59
N ASP A 85 68.91 60.27 -69.46
CA ASP A 85 69.71 60.53 -68.25
C ASP A 85 68.84 60.29 -67.01
N SER A 86 68.82 59.05 -66.53
CA SER A 86 67.97 58.59 -65.42
C SER A 86 68.66 58.69 -64.05
N ARG A 87 69.71 59.51 -63.92
CA ARG A 87 70.43 59.71 -62.65
C ARG A 87 69.63 60.51 -61.61
N THR A 88 68.60 61.23 -62.03
CA THR A 88 67.65 61.96 -61.17
C THR A 88 66.21 61.51 -61.40
N GLU A 89 65.27 61.92 -60.53
CA GLU A 89 63.83 61.70 -60.74
C GLU A 89 63.28 62.55 -61.91
N TRP A 90 62.23 62.07 -62.58
CA TRP A 90 61.59 62.80 -63.68
C TRP A 90 60.85 64.05 -63.19
N LYS A 91 60.98 65.18 -63.91
CA LYS A 91 60.19 66.42 -63.66
C LYS A 91 59.80 67.10 -64.98
N PRO A 92 58.52 67.52 -65.17
CA PRO A 92 58.00 67.95 -66.47
C PRO A 92 58.54 69.28 -67.01
N GLN A 93 59.33 70.05 -66.23
CA GLN A 93 59.60 71.47 -66.50
C GLN A 93 61.09 71.87 -66.57
N ARG A 94 62.05 71.01 -66.21
CA ARG A 94 63.49 71.35 -66.20
C ARG A 94 64.37 70.27 -66.81
N GLU A 95 65.31 70.66 -67.66
CA GLU A 95 66.49 69.86 -67.98
C GLU A 95 67.45 69.79 -66.77
N PRO A 96 68.15 68.68 -66.51
CA PRO A 96 68.13 67.40 -67.24
C PRO A 96 66.99 66.45 -66.79
N TYR A 97 66.17 66.84 -65.80
CA TYR A 97 65.14 65.98 -65.18
C TYR A 97 64.05 65.47 -66.16
N ARG A 98 63.86 66.11 -67.31
CA ARG A 98 62.97 65.60 -68.38
C ARG A 98 63.49 64.35 -69.09
N LEU A 99 64.80 64.10 -69.05
CA LEU A 99 65.47 62.99 -69.74
C LEU A 99 65.49 61.69 -68.91
N SER A 100 64.87 61.69 -67.72
CA SER A 100 64.85 60.54 -66.82
C SER A 100 63.70 59.59 -67.13
N HIS A 101 64.04 58.31 -67.35
CA HIS A 101 63.10 57.25 -67.75
C HIS A 101 63.13 56.07 -66.77
N ARG A 102 63.10 56.38 -65.47
CA ARG A 102 63.08 55.42 -64.36
C ARG A 102 61.79 54.60 -64.28
N ILE A 103 61.86 53.43 -63.65
CA ILE A 103 60.70 52.52 -63.51
C ILE A 103 59.54 53.13 -62.72
N GLU A 104 59.82 54.01 -61.77
CA GLU A 104 58.80 54.74 -60.99
C GLU A 104 57.86 55.60 -61.86
N ASN A 105 58.26 55.96 -63.09
CA ASN A 105 57.45 56.75 -64.01
C ASN A 105 56.19 56.03 -64.52
N VAL A 106 56.13 54.68 -64.46
CA VAL A 106 54.97 53.92 -64.98
C VAL A 106 53.73 53.99 -64.08
N VAL A 107 53.83 54.63 -62.93
CA VAL A 107 52.74 54.82 -61.97
C VAL A 107 52.11 56.20 -62.19
N THR A 108 51.00 56.24 -62.91
CA THR A 108 50.27 57.49 -63.19
C THR A 108 49.43 57.93 -61.98
N GLU A 109 49.92 58.92 -61.23
CA GLU A 109 49.16 59.56 -60.13
C GLU A 109 48.32 60.76 -60.60
N VAL A 110 48.64 61.36 -61.77
CA VAL A 110 47.96 62.53 -62.32
C VAL A 110 47.68 62.30 -63.81
N MET A 111 46.41 62.43 -64.22
CA MET A 111 45.95 62.09 -65.58
C MET A 111 46.66 62.89 -66.70
N ASP A 112 47.06 64.14 -66.45
CA ASP A 112 47.71 65.02 -67.43
C ASP A 112 49.12 64.56 -67.85
N ASP A 113 49.79 63.72 -67.06
CA ASP A 113 51.16 63.29 -67.32
C ASP A 113 51.24 61.90 -68.00
N LYS A 114 50.11 61.21 -68.21
CA LYS A 114 50.01 59.82 -68.71
C LYS A 114 50.81 59.51 -70.00
N ASN A 115 51.04 60.51 -70.85
CA ASN A 115 51.80 60.38 -72.10
C ASN A 115 53.14 61.15 -72.09
N ARG A 116 53.58 61.70 -70.94
CA ARG A 116 54.73 62.61 -70.80
C ARG A 116 55.93 61.99 -70.08
N ASN A 117 55.68 61.07 -69.16
CA ASN A 117 56.70 60.23 -68.52
C ASN A 117 56.59 58.79 -69.03
N TRP A 118 57.67 58.03 -68.92
CA TRP A 118 57.71 56.60 -69.23
C TRP A 118 58.96 55.96 -68.57
N TRP A 119 58.97 54.64 -68.45
CA TRP A 119 60.17 53.86 -68.19
C TRP A 119 60.80 53.40 -69.51
N GLN A 120 62.13 53.34 -69.60
CA GLN A 120 62.84 52.83 -70.78
C GLN A 120 64.07 51.98 -70.40
N SER A 121 64.21 50.80 -71.01
CA SER A 121 65.39 49.93 -70.89
C SER A 121 66.61 50.54 -71.57
N GLU A 122 67.79 49.96 -71.34
CA GLU A 122 68.94 50.24 -72.20
C GLU A 122 68.72 49.71 -73.62
N ASN A 123 69.46 50.29 -74.55
CA ASN A 123 69.47 49.96 -75.97
C ASN A 123 70.04 48.54 -76.20
N GLY A 124 69.50 47.81 -77.18
CA GLY A 124 69.91 46.45 -77.56
C GLY A 124 69.57 45.34 -76.55
N VAL A 125 69.17 45.67 -75.32
CA VAL A 125 68.91 44.70 -74.25
C VAL A 125 67.60 43.93 -74.49
N GLN A 126 67.71 42.72 -75.04
CA GLN A 126 66.56 41.82 -75.25
C GLN A 126 65.95 41.28 -73.95
N ASN A 127 66.79 40.96 -72.96
CA ASN A 127 66.37 40.37 -71.69
C ASN A 127 66.24 41.45 -70.60
N ALA A 128 65.01 41.84 -70.28
CA ALA A 128 64.72 42.86 -69.27
C ALA A 128 63.57 42.42 -68.36
N THR A 129 63.71 42.57 -67.05
CA THR A 129 62.67 42.22 -66.07
C THR A 129 62.20 43.45 -65.31
N ILE A 130 60.89 43.52 -65.05
CA ILE A 130 60.27 44.43 -64.10
C ILE A 130 59.66 43.57 -62.98
N GLN A 131 59.90 43.92 -61.72
CA GLN A 131 59.32 43.24 -60.56
C GLN A 131 58.59 44.26 -59.67
N LEU A 132 57.41 43.85 -59.20
CA LEU A 132 56.63 44.53 -58.17
C LEU A 132 56.61 43.65 -56.91
N ASP A 133 57.05 44.20 -55.79
CA ASP A 133 56.96 43.57 -54.48
C ASP A 133 55.81 44.19 -53.66
N LEU A 134 54.91 43.37 -53.11
CA LEU A 134 53.83 43.82 -52.23
C LEU A 134 54.17 43.47 -50.78
N GLU A 135 53.76 44.34 -49.86
CA GLU A 135 54.03 44.20 -48.42
C GLU A 135 53.13 43.17 -47.70
N ALA A 136 52.11 42.66 -48.39
CA ALA A 136 51.12 41.71 -47.89
C ALA A 136 50.55 40.86 -49.05
N GLU A 137 49.57 40.02 -48.74
CA GLU A 137 48.87 39.19 -49.72
C GLU A 137 47.66 39.95 -50.31
N PHE A 138 47.61 40.07 -51.64
CA PHE A 138 46.54 40.76 -52.35
C PHE A 138 45.85 39.82 -53.34
N HIS A 139 44.59 40.10 -53.67
CA HIS A 139 43.88 39.49 -54.79
C HIS A 139 44.12 40.32 -56.05
N PHE A 140 44.81 39.74 -57.03
CA PHE A 140 45.04 40.33 -58.35
C PHE A 140 43.96 39.89 -59.34
N THR A 141 43.40 40.85 -60.07
CA THR A 141 42.28 40.61 -60.99
C THR A 141 42.70 40.74 -62.46
N HIS A 142 43.40 41.83 -62.80
CA HIS A 142 43.89 42.08 -64.15
C HIS A 142 45.03 43.11 -64.20
N LEU A 143 45.84 42.98 -65.24
CA LEU A 143 46.96 43.85 -65.61
C LEU A 143 46.64 44.54 -66.94
N ILE A 144 47.03 45.81 -67.05
CA ILE A 144 47.13 46.56 -68.31
C ILE A 144 48.52 47.20 -68.35
N MET A 145 49.23 47.05 -69.48
CA MET A 145 50.51 47.72 -69.74
C MET A 145 50.43 48.45 -71.08
N THR A 146 50.74 49.74 -71.11
CA THR A 146 50.68 50.58 -72.31
C THR A 146 52.09 50.98 -72.75
N PHE A 147 52.53 50.50 -73.91
CA PHE A 147 53.89 50.66 -74.40
C PHE A 147 54.09 51.97 -75.18
N LYS A 148 55.25 52.60 -74.98
CA LYS A 148 55.73 53.73 -75.79
C LYS A 148 56.52 53.27 -77.01
N SER A 149 57.31 52.21 -76.86
CA SER A 149 57.96 51.49 -77.96
C SER A 149 56.96 50.55 -78.65
N PHE A 150 57.44 49.78 -79.61
CA PHE A 150 56.82 48.50 -79.96
C PHE A 150 56.62 47.63 -78.70
N ARG A 151 55.58 46.80 -78.71
CA ARG A 151 55.37 45.76 -77.70
C ARG A 151 56.46 44.67 -77.84
N PRO A 152 56.78 43.92 -76.77
CA PRO A 152 57.77 42.84 -76.83
C PRO A 152 57.38 41.77 -77.87
N ALA A 153 58.38 41.31 -78.63
CA ALA A 153 58.22 40.20 -79.55
C ALA A 153 58.02 38.87 -78.80
N ALA A 154 58.57 38.75 -77.58
CA ALA A 154 58.26 37.68 -76.64
C ALA A 154 58.43 38.13 -75.18
N MET A 155 57.46 37.81 -74.31
CA MET A 155 57.50 38.07 -72.87
C MET A 155 56.67 37.08 -72.04
N ILE A 156 56.95 37.04 -70.74
CA ILE A 156 56.33 36.16 -69.75
C ILE A 156 55.80 37.01 -68.58
N ILE A 157 54.62 36.68 -68.06
CA ILE A 157 54.13 37.18 -66.77
C ILE A 157 54.25 36.07 -65.74
N GLU A 158 54.98 36.36 -64.67
CA GLU A 158 55.16 35.48 -63.50
C GLU A 158 54.58 36.13 -62.24
N ARG A 159 54.28 35.28 -61.25
CA ARG A 159 53.76 35.70 -59.96
C ARG A 159 54.29 34.83 -58.82
N SER A 160 54.32 35.40 -57.62
CA SER A 160 54.57 34.68 -56.36
C SER A 160 53.39 34.90 -55.42
N ALA A 161 53.13 33.90 -54.56
CA ALA A 161 52.15 33.96 -53.47
C ALA A 161 52.80 33.73 -52.09
N ASP A 162 54.13 33.75 -52.02
CA ASP A 162 54.94 33.35 -50.85
C ASP A 162 56.14 34.30 -50.59
N PHE A 163 55.99 35.57 -50.98
CA PHE A 163 56.97 36.65 -50.85
C PHE A 163 58.26 36.43 -51.68
N GLY A 164 58.10 35.88 -52.88
CA GLY A 164 59.14 35.76 -53.90
C GLY A 164 59.97 34.48 -53.85
N LYS A 165 59.61 33.50 -53.00
CA LYS A 165 60.35 32.23 -52.84
C LYS A 165 60.06 31.26 -53.98
N THR A 166 58.80 31.16 -54.42
CA THR A 166 58.39 30.40 -55.60
C THR A 166 57.71 31.29 -56.62
N TRP A 167 57.92 30.97 -57.89
CA TRP A 167 57.40 31.71 -59.03
C TRP A 167 56.57 30.77 -59.91
N GLN A 168 55.36 31.20 -60.25
CA GLN A 168 54.45 30.51 -61.15
C GLN A 168 54.15 31.40 -62.35
N ILE A 169 54.02 30.79 -63.52
CA ILE A 169 53.79 31.51 -64.77
C ILE A 169 52.29 31.70 -64.97
N TYR A 170 51.86 32.94 -65.21
CA TYR A 170 50.46 33.27 -65.53
C TYR A 170 50.17 33.13 -67.02
N ARG A 171 51.04 33.67 -67.89
CA ARG A 171 50.85 33.63 -69.35
C ARG A 171 52.13 33.98 -70.10
N TYR A 172 52.29 33.37 -71.28
CA TYR A 172 53.28 33.75 -72.29
C TYR A 172 52.63 34.61 -73.38
N PHE A 173 53.37 35.59 -73.88
CA PHE A 173 52.98 36.43 -75.01
C PHE A 173 54.13 36.42 -76.03
N ALA A 174 53.87 36.04 -77.27
CA ALA A 174 54.89 36.06 -78.31
C ALA A 174 54.27 36.28 -79.69
N TYR A 175 54.99 37.00 -80.56
CA TYR A 175 54.58 37.21 -81.96
C TYR A 175 54.53 35.87 -82.72
N ASP A 176 55.44 34.97 -82.36
CA ASP A 176 55.44 33.57 -82.78
C ASP A 176 55.71 32.72 -81.53
N CYS A 177 54.67 32.00 -81.09
CA CYS A 177 54.68 31.17 -79.90
C CYS A 177 55.55 29.92 -80.05
N ASP A 178 55.52 29.26 -81.21
CA ASP A 178 56.27 28.02 -81.44
C ASP A 178 57.78 28.26 -81.47
N SER A 179 58.25 29.36 -82.06
CA SER A 179 59.70 29.67 -82.07
C SER A 179 60.22 30.32 -80.80
N SER A 180 59.38 31.02 -80.03
CA SER A 180 59.80 31.72 -78.81
C SER A 180 59.62 30.87 -77.54
N PHE A 181 58.56 30.08 -77.48
CA PHE A 181 58.18 29.25 -76.33
C PHE A 181 57.71 27.84 -76.77
N PRO A 182 58.62 27.03 -77.36
CA PRO A 182 58.27 25.74 -77.96
C PRO A 182 57.63 24.79 -76.95
N GLY A 183 56.50 24.18 -77.33
CA GLY A 183 55.75 23.22 -76.51
C GLY A 183 54.71 23.84 -75.57
N ILE A 184 54.54 25.17 -75.54
CA ILE A 184 53.43 25.83 -74.85
C ILE A 184 52.21 25.90 -75.79
N PRO A 185 51.00 25.50 -75.36
CA PRO A 185 49.82 25.52 -76.22
C PRO A 185 49.37 26.95 -76.57
N GLU A 186 49.10 27.19 -77.86
CA GLU A 186 48.43 28.39 -78.36
C GLU A 186 46.91 28.17 -78.50
N GLY A 187 46.12 29.17 -78.09
CA GLY A 187 44.66 29.15 -78.14
C GLY A 187 44.00 29.67 -76.86
N PRO A 188 42.65 29.72 -76.79
CA PRO A 188 41.95 30.13 -75.58
C PRO A 188 42.11 29.08 -74.46
N PRO A 189 42.22 29.50 -73.19
CA PRO A 189 42.36 28.58 -72.06
C PRO A 189 41.05 27.82 -71.83
N LYS A 190 41.13 26.54 -71.46
CA LYS A 190 39.96 25.68 -71.15
C LYS A 190 39.63 25.71 -69.66
N LYS A 191 40.64 25.86 -68.80
CA LYS A 191 40.54 26.10 -67.36
C LYS A 191 41.18 27.43 -66.99
N HIS A 192 40.80 27.99 -65.84
CA HIS A 192 41.42 29.20 -65.29
C HIS A 192 42.91 29.01 -64.93
N THR A 193 43.33 27.77 -64.66
CA THR A 193 44.71 27.37 -64.34
C THR A 193 45.59 27.07 -65.56
N ASP A 194 45.05 27.08 -66.79
CA ASP A 194 45.81 26.72 -67.99
C ASP A 194 46.84 27.81 -68.35
N VAL A 195 48.13 27.43 -68.39
CA VAL A 195 49.22 28.28 -68.88
C VAL A 195 49.36 28.12 -70.39
N ILE A 196 49.09 29.20 -71.11
CA ILE A 196 49.04 29.25 -72.59
C ILE A 196 49.99 30.33 -73.13
N CYS A 197 50.28 30.26 -74.44
CA CYS A 197 50.88 31.34 -75.21
C CYS A 197 49.82 32.05 -76.06
N THR A 198 49.97 33.36 -76.27
CA THR A 198 49.08 34.14 -77.15
C THR A 198 49.83 35.21 -77.93
N SER A 199 49.52 35.30 -79.22
CA SER A 199 50.03 36.26 -80.18
C SER A 199 49.25 37.59 -80.22
N GLN A 200 48.03 37.62 -79.70
CA GLN A 200 47.06 38.74 -79.77
C GLN A 200 47.62 40.12 -79.33
N TYR A 201 48.62 40.14 -78.45
CA TYR A 201 49.20 41.36 -77.88
C TYR A 201 50.68 41.57 -78.25
N SER A 202 51.21 40.83 -79.22
CA SER A 202 52.63 40.89 -79.62
C SER A 202 52.89 41.38 -81.05
N ASP A 203 51.85 41.80 -81.79
CA ASP A 203 52.01 42.43 -83.11
C ASP A 203 52.83 43.74 -83.06
N VAL A 204 53.58 43.97 -84.14
CA VAL A 204 54.40 45.17 -84.38
C VAL A 204 53.58 46.46 -84.48
N ALA A 205 52.31 46.38 -84.89
CA ALA A 205 51.41 47.54 -84.90
C ALA A 205 50.57 47.60 -83.60
N PRO A 206 50.35 48.79 -82.99
CA PRO A 206 50.90 50.10 -83.35
C PRO A 206 52.34 50.31 -82.82
N SER A 207 53.08 51.25 -83.42
CA SER A 207 54.46 51.58 -83.03
C SER A 207 54.58 52.34 -81.69
N THR A 208 53.46 52.88 -81.18
CA THR A 208 53.36 53.51 -79.86
C THR A 208 51.93 53.43 -79.36
N GLY A 209 51.71 53.40 -78.05
CA GLY A 209 50.38 53.22 -77.44
C GLY A 209 49.85 51.79 -77.52
N GLY A 210 50.67 50.80 -77.87
CA GLY A 210 50.26 49.40 -77.93
C GLY A 210 50.03 48.84 -76.52
N GLU A 211 48.89 48.19 -76.29
CA GLU A 211 48.56 47.64 -74.97
C GLU A 211 48.76 46.12 -74.90
N ILE A 212 49.02 45.64 -73.68
CA ILE A 212 48.97 44.22 -73.29
C ILE A 212 48.02 44.10 -72.09
N VAL A 213 47.01 43.23 -72.21
CA VAL A 213 45.99 43.01 -71.17
C VAL A 213 46.00 41.56 -70.73
N TYR A 214 46.06 41.34 -69.41
CA TYR A 214 45.92 40.01 -68.81
C TYR A 214 44.82 40.04 -67.74
N LYS A 215 43.90 39.07 -67.78
CA LYS A 215 42.86 38.87 -66.75
C LYS A 215 43.07 37.48 -66.14
N VAL A 216 43.13 37.40 -64.81
CA VAL A 216 43.35 36.14 -64.08
C VAL A 216 42.16 35.19 -64.29
N ILE A 217 40.94 35.72 -64.11
CA ILE A 217 39.70 35.00 -64.45
C ILE A 217 39.33 35.33 -65.90
N SER A 218 39.46 34.34 -66.79
CA SER A 218 39.00 34.44 -68.18
C SER A 218 37.48 34.63 -68.23
N PRO A 219 36.95 35.66 -68.91
CA PRO A 219 35.51 35.91 -69.02
C PRO A 219 34.78 34.92 -69.94
N HIS A 220 35.51 34.04 -70.62
CA HIS A 220 34.95 33.02 -71.53
C HIS A 220 34.71 31.66 -70.85
N ILE A 221 35.06 31.52 -69.57
CA ILE A 221 34.88 30.30 -68.78
C ILE A 221 33.85 30.61 -67.69
N VAL A 222 32.83 29.76 -67.56
CA VAL A 222 31.81 29.90 -66.49
C VAL A 222 32.40 29.44 -65.17
N THR A 223 32.43 30.31 -64.18
CA THR A 223 32.93 30.01 -62.83
C THR A 223 31.79 29.55 -61.92
N GLU A 224 31.68 28.25 -61.63
CA GLU A 224 30.62 27.69 -60.78
C GLU A 224 30.75 28.08 -59.31
N ASN A 225 31.98 28.04 -58.75
CA ASN A 225 32.29 28.48 -57.40
C ASN A 225 33.51 29.43 -57.42
N PRO A 226 33.32 30.74 -57.19
CA PRO A 226 34.42 31.72 -57.17
C PRO A 226 35.36 31.59 -55.96
N TYR A 227 35.00 30.77 -54.96
CA TYR A 227 35.79 30.52 -53.75
C TYR A 227 36.42 29.11 -53.71
N ALA A 228 36.41 28.37 -54.82
CA ALA A 228 37.19 27.14 -54.92
C ALA A 228 38.69 27.43 -54.70
N ASP A 229 39.40 26.53 -54.03
CA ASP A 229 40.83 26.70 -53.68
C ASP A 229 41.70 26.99 -54.91
N GLU A 230 41.37 26.40 -56.07
CA GLU A 230 42.02 26.67 -57.36
C GLU A 230 41.90 28.15 -57.78
N ILE A 231 40.73 28.78 -57.58
CA ILE A 231 40.47 30.18 -57.95
C ILE A 231 41.08 31.14 -56.94
N SER A 232 40.92 30.86 -55.64
CA SER A 232 41.53 31.66 -54.57
C SER A 232 43.05 31.68 -54.71
N THR A 233 43.64 30.51 -54.96
CA THR A 233 45.08 30.35 -55.19
C THR A 233 45.55 31.08 -56.45
N LEU A 234 44.74 31.23 -57.50
CA LEU A 234 45.10 32.00 -58.70
C LEU A 234 45.05 33.51 -58.48
N LEU A 235 44.08 34.02 -57.71
CA LEU A 235 43.94 35.44 -57.40
C LEU A 235 45.03 35.92 -56.43
N LYS A 236 45.46 35.08 -55.48
CA LYS A 236 46.46 35.44 -54.47
C LYS A 236 47.83 35.77 -55.07
N ILE A 237 48.35 36.95 -54.76
CA ILE A 237 49.72 37.38 -55.07
C ILE A 237 50.40 38.11 -53.90
N THR A 238 51.72 38.01 -53.86
CA THR A 238 52.63 38.85 -53.06
C THR A 238 53.64 39.59 -53.95
N ASN A 239 53.94 39.06 -55.14
CA ASN A 239 54.86 39.68 -56.09
C ASN A 239 54.40 39.40 -57.53
N LEU A 240 54.64 40.34 -58.43
CA LEU A 240 54.49 40.16 -59.88
C LEU A 240 55.84 40.40 -60.56
N ARG A 241 56.16 39.63 -61.60
CA ARG A 241 57.32 39.86 -62.45
C ARG A 241 56.91 39.79 -63.92
N PHE A 242 57.35 40.78 -64.68
CA PHE A 242 57.22 40.85 -66.14
C PHE A 242 58.60 40.62 -66.72
N ASN A 243 58.77 39.56 -67.51
CA ASN A 243 60.06 39.17 -68.09
C ASN A 243 59.98 39.32 -69.62
N PHE A 244 60.64 40.34 -70.15
CA PHE A 244 60.77 40.59 -71.58
C PHE A 244 62.00 39.84 -72.09
N THR A 245 61.83 39.09 -73.19
CA THR A 245 62.84 38.13 -73.68
C THR A 245 63.29 38.39 -75.12
N LYS A 246 62.49 39.12 -75.92
CA LYS A 246 62.79 39.36 -77.33
C LYS A 246 62.21 40.70 -77.80
N LEU A 247 63.06 41.49 -78.45
CA LEU A 247 62.71 42.75 -79.13
C LEU A 247 62.27 42.47 -80.58
N HIS A 248 61.44 43.35 -81.15
CA HIS A 248 61.16 43.37 -82.59
C HIS A 248 62.28 44.12 -83.31
N THR A 249 62.94 43.48 -84.28
CA THR A 249 64.15 44.03 -84.95
C THR A 249 63.90 44.57 -86.36
N LEU A 250 62.65 44.52 -86.86
CA LEU A 250 62.22 45.04 -88.16
C LEU A 250 63.04 44.55 -89.40
N GLY A 251 63.85 43.50 -89.26
CA GLY A 251 64.74 42.97 -90.30
C GLY A 251 66.22 43.30 -90.12
N ASP A 252 66.59 44.15 -89.16
CA ASP A 252 67.98 44.36 -88.74
C ASP A 252 68.48 43.16 -87.89
N ASP A 253 69.78 42.84 -88.00
CA ASP A 253 70.45 41.85 -87.16
C ASP A 253 71.08 42.54 -85.93
N LEU A 254 70.73 42.08 -84.72
CA LEU A 254 71.25 42.59 -83.45
C LEU A 254 72.67 42.09 -83.13
N LEU A 255 73.28 41.27 -83.99
CA LEU A 255 74.71 40.94 -83.94
C LEU A 255 75.60 41.99 -84.62
N ASP A 256 75.01 43.01 -85.27
CA ASP A 256 75.71 44.12 -85.90
C ASP A 256 75.93 45.27 -84.90
N TYR A 257 77.10 45.27 -84.23
CA TYR A 257 77.53 46.22 -83.18
C TYR A 257 77.68 47.70 -83.62
N ARG A 258 77.02 48.13 -84.69
CA ARG A 258 76.96 49.53 -85.10
C ARG A 258 75.98 50.28 -84.21
N PRO A 259 76.40 51.39 -83.55
CA PRO A 259 75.53 52.11 -82.61
C PRO A 259 74.25 52.64 -83.26
N GLU A 260 74.24 52.86 -84.57
CA GLU A 260 73.06 53.28 -85.34
C GLU A 260 71.97 52.19 -85.47
N ILE A 261 72.25 50.95 -85.08
CA ILE A 261 71.29 49.84 -85.01
C ILE A 261 70.81 49.71 -83.56
N ASP A 262 71.72 49.54 -82.60
CA ASP A 262 71.39 49.40 -81.18
C ASP A 262 70.53 50.56 -80.64
N GLU A 263 70.83 51.81 -81.02
CA GLU A 263 70.10 53.01 -80.56
C GLU A 263 68.58 52.97 -80.85
N LYS A 264 68.09 52.10 -81.74
CA LYS A 264 66.68 52.00 -82.13
C LYS A 264 65.86 50.99 -81.31
N TYR A 265 66.51 50.01 -80.68
CA TYR A 265 65.85 48.83 -80.13
C TYR A 265 65.91 48.83 -78.60
N TYR A 266 64.77 49.12 -77.96
CA TYR A 266 64.62 49.16 -76.50
C TYR A 266 63.15 48.96 -76.12
N TYR A 267 62.89 48.56 -74.87
CA TYR A 267 61.53 48.56 -74.30
C TYR A 267 61.25 49.92 -73.68
N ALA A 268 60.06 50.47 -73.94
CA ALA A 268 59.57 51.66 -73.25
C ALA A 268 58.08 51.55 -72.90
N ILE A 269 57.69 51.91 -71.67
CA ILE A 269 56.34 51.72 -71.11
C ILE A 269 55.84 53.04 -70.50
N TYR A 270 54.68 53.51 -70.96
CA TYR A 270 53.99 54.69 -70.41
C TYR A 270 53.39 54.38 -69.03
N GLU A 271 52.55 53.34 -68.94
CA GLU A 271 51.78 53.03 -67.73
C GLU A 271 51.73 51.52 -67.48
N ILE A 272 51.75 51.13 -66.20
CA ILE A 272 51.35 49.81 -65.73
C ILE A 272 50.20 49.98 -64.74
N VAL A 273 49.11 49.24 -64.92
CA VAL A 273 47.94 49.21 -64.02
C VAL A 273 47.75 47.78 -63.51
N VAL A 274 47.88 47.58 -62.20
CA VAL A 274 47.68 46.29 -61.53
C VAL A 274 46.42 46.37 -60.68
N ARG A 275 45.27 45.91 -61.19
CA ARG A 275 44.01 45.97 -60.44
C ARG A 275 43.86 44.82 -59.46
N GLY A 276 43.59 45.13 -58.20
CA GLY A 276 43.38 44.14 -57.14
C GLY A 276 42.72 44.69 -55.88
N SER A 277 42.54 43.83 -54.89
CA SER A 277 42.05 44.17 -53.54
C SER A 277 42.87 43.46 -52.47
N CYS A 278 42.70 43.88 -51.22
CA CYS A 278 43.26 43.25 -50.04
C CYS A 278 42.58 41.89 -49.76
N SER A 279 43.33 40.87 -49.30
CA SER A 279 42.85 39.50 -49.10
C SER A 279 42.43 39.23 -47.65
N CYS A 280 41.13 39.14 -47.37
CA CYS A 280 40.59 39.03 -46.00
C CYS A 280 39.66 37.82 -45.74
N TYR A 281 39.67 36.82 -46.63
CA TYR A 281 38.83 35.60 -46.58
C TYR A 281 37.32 35.81 -46.30
N GLY A 282 36.77 36.99 -46.58
CA GLY A 282 35.37 37.34 -46.32
C GLY A 282 35.08 37.93 -44.94
N HIS A 283 36.09 38.17 -44.09
CA HIS A 283 35.94 38.63 -42.71
C HIS A 283 36.36 40.10 -42.47
N ALA A 284 36.60 40.91 -43.50
CA ALA A 284 36.84 42.35 -43.34
C ALA A 284 36.30 43.19 -44.51
N SER A 285 35.60 44.28 -44.18
CA SER A 285 35.02 45.22 -45.15
C SER A 285 36.02 46.25 -45.67
N ARG A 286 37.13 46.47 -44.93
CA ARG A 286 38.18 47.45 -45.24
C ARG A 286 39.57 46.95 -44.82
N CYS A 287 40.60 47.55 -45.41
CA CYS A 287 41.99 47.34 -45.00
C CYS A 287 42.65 48.66 -44.60
N ILE A 288 43.58 48.57 -43.67
CA ILE A 288 44.30 49.67 -43.02
C ILE A 288 45.82 49.56 -43.30
N PRO A 289 46.59 50.65 -43.14
CA PRO A 289 48.04 50.62 -43.27
C PRO A 289 48.71 49.57 -42.35
N ILE A 290 49.80 48.98 -42.82
CA ILE A 290 50.58 48.00 -42.05
C ILE A 290 51.46 48.68 -40.99
N ASP A 291 51.98 49.87 -41.28
CA ASP A 291 52.73 50.68 -40.32
C ASP A 291 51.77 51.50 -39.43
N PRO A 292 51.74 51.28 -38.10
CA PRO A 292 50.88 52.03 -37.18
C PRO A 292 51.31 53.50 -36.95
N HIS A 293 52.47 53.93 -37.49
CA HIS A 293 52.92 55.32 -37.39
C HIS A 293 52.33 56.26 -38.47
N VAL A 294 51.57 55.74 -39.44
CA VAL A 294 50.86 56.55 -40.43
C VAL A 294 49.52 57.02 -39.85
N SER A 295 49.38 58.34 -39.65
CA SER A 295 48.19 58.95 -39.05
C SER A 295 46.91 58.73 -39.89
N PRO A 296 45.73 58.54 -39.25
CA PRO A 296 44.45 58.36 -39.95
C PRO A 296 44.09 59.49 -40.93
N ASN A 297 44.51 60.73 -40.64
CA ASN A 297 44.25 61.87 -41.54
C ASN A 297 44.88 61.69 -42.94
N THR A 298 46.01 60.99 -43.05
CA THR A 298 46.67 60.74 -44.35
C THR A 298 45.87 59.76 -45.22
N VAL A 299 44.99 58.95 -44.62
CA VAL A 299 44.08 58.03 -45.33
C VAL A 299 42.93 58.80 -46.02
N MET A 300 42.53 59.97 -45.49
CA MET A 300 41.55 60.85 -46.14
C MET A 300 42.11 61.64 -47.33
N GLU A 301 43.42 61.79 -47.44
CA GLU A 301 44.05 62.60 -48.51
C GLU A 301 44.28 61.83 -49.82
N ARG A 302 44.29 60.49 -49.81
CA ARG A 302 44.45 59.64 -51.01
C ARG A 302 43.62 58.34 -50.92
N PRO A 303 42.31 58.38 -51.21
CA PRO A 303 41.42 57.21 -51.11
C PRO A 303 41.71 56.10 -52.13
N ASP A 304 42.54 56.36 -53.16
CA ASP A 304 42.85 55.40 -54.23
C ASP A 304 43.91 54.35 -53.86
N ILE A 305 44.52 54.45 -52.67
CA ILE A 305 45.52 53.49 -52.18
C ILE A 305 44.82 52.26 -51.60
N VAL A 306 45.02 51.09 -52.20
CA VAL A 306 44.63 49.80 -51.62
C VAL A 306 45.62 49.43 -50.51
N HIS A 307 45.20 49.37 -49.25
CA HIS A 307 46.04 48.95 -48.12
C HIS A 307 46.07 47.42 -47.92
N GLY A 308 47.05 46.91 -47.17
CA GLY A 308 47.38 45.48 -47.07
C GLY A 308 47.14 44.75 -45.73
N ARG A 309 46.59 45.39 -44.68
CA ARG A 309 46.17 44.70 -43.44
C ARG A 309 44.66 44.75 -43.30
N CYS A 310 44.02 43.61 -43.10
CA CYS A 310 42.57 43.52 -42.87
C CYS A 310 42.18 44.00 -41.47
N GLU A 311 41.02 44.66 -41.35
CA GLU A 311 40.38 44.91 -40.05
C GLU A 311 39.38 43.77 -39.76
N CYS A 312 39.84 42.76 -39.01
CA CYS A 312 39.14 41.48 -38.90
C CYS A 312 37.90 41.48 -37.99
N MET A 313 36.80 40.96 -38.54
CA MET A 313 35.50 40.74 -37.89
C MET A 313 35.27 39.23 -37.65
N HIS A 314 34.02 38.79 -37.42
CA HIS A 314 33.68 37.35 -37.26
C HIS A 314 34.54 36.57 -36.24
N ASN A 315 35.02 37.24 -35.19
CA ASN A 315 35.97 36.71 -34.20
C ASN A 315 37.26 36.12 -34.78
N THR A 316 37.68 36.62 -35.95
CA THR A 316 38.96 36.26 -36.59
C THR A 316 40.07 37.27 -36.24
N GLU A 317 41.32 36.84 -36.38
CA GLU A 317 42.54 37.64 -36.25
C GLU A 317 43.61 37.16 -37.25
N GLY A 318 44.70 37.92 -37.36
CA GLY A 318 45.73 37.73 -38.38
C GLY A 318 45.90 38.99 -39.24
N LEU A 319 46.80 38.94 -40.22
CA LEU A 319 46.94 40.04 -41.19
C LEU A 319 45.83 40.01 -42.25
N ASN A 320 45.36 38.80 -42.56
CA ASN A 320 44.37 38.49 -43.59
C ASN A 320 43.10 37.85 -42.98
N CYS A 321 42.96 37.87 -41.65
CA CYS A 321 41.87 37.22 -40.91
C CYS A 321 41.90 35.68 -40.98
N GLU A 322 43.10 35.12 -41.11
CA GLU A 322 43.36 33.70 -41.37
C GLU A 322 43.33 32.78 -40.13
N LYS A 323 42.98 33.31 -38.95
CA LYS A 323 42.90 32.54 -37.68
C LYS A 323 41.71 32.98 -36.83
N CYS A 324 41.31 32.15 -35.89
CA CYS A 324 40.37 32.53 -34.83
C CYS A 324 41.07 33.30 -33.72
N LYS A 325 40.34 34.25 -33.09
CA LYS A 325 40.80 34.97 -31.90
C LYS A 325 41.13 34.01 -30.77
N ALA A 326 42.10 34.39 -29.93
CA ALA A 326 42.37 33.68 -28.69
C ALA A 326 41.06 33.47 -27.89
N PHE A 327 40.86 32.24 -27.40
CA PHE A 327 39.64 31.77 -26.72
C PHE A 327 38.39 31.53 -27.61
N TYR A 328 38.49 31.70 -28.94
CA TYR A 328 37.43 31.41 -29.92
C TYR A 328 37.71 30.15 -30.77
N ASN A 329 38.30 29.13 -30.15
CA ASN A 329 38.75 27.89 -30.80
C ASN A 329 37.78 26.70 -30.62
N ASP A 330 36.48 26.95 -30.45
CA ASP A 330 35.49 25.87 -30.23
C ASP A 330 35.00 25.21 -31.54
N LEU A 331 35.20 25.91 -32.67
CA LEU A 331 34.95 25.43 -34.03
C LEU A 331 36.20 25.66 -34.89
N PRO A 332 36.42 24.88 -35.97
CA PRO A 332 37.53 25.11 -36.88
C PRO A 332 37.29 26.39 -37.71
N TRP A 333 38.35 27.18 -37.91
CA TRP A 333 38.34 28.36 -38.79
C TRP A 333 37.93 27.99 -40.23
N ARG A 334 37.09 28.81 -40.85
CA ARG A 334 36.65 28.69 -42.25
C ARG A 334 36.38 30.08 -42.85
N PRO A 335 36.61 30.29 -44.15
CA PRO A 335 36.30 31.56 -44.81
C PRO A 335 34.79 31.86 -44.82
N ALA A 336 34.42 33.13 -44.80
CA ALA A 336 33.03 33.56 -44.97
C ALA A 336 32.63 33.55 -46.45
N ILE A 337 31.47 32.94 -46.77
CA ILE A 337 31.01 32.70 -48.14
C ILE A 337 29.51 33.02 -48.25
N GLY A 338 29.15 33.98 -49.11
CA GLY A 338 27.75 34.38 -49.27
C GLY A 338 27.18 34.86 -47.94
N ASP A 339 26.08 34.28 -47.49
CA ASP A 339 25.45 34.56 -46.19
C ASP A 339 26.07 33.75 -45.03
N GLU A 340 26.93 32.77 -45.29
CA GLU A 340 27.65 32.03 -44.24
C GLU A 340 28.81 32.87 -43.69
N LYS A 341 28.62 33.47 -42.50
CA LYS A 341 29.63 34.26 -41.79
C LYS A 341 30.88 33.47 -41.39
N ASN A 342 30.70 32.17 -41.12
CA ASN A 342 31.73 31.24 -40.62
C ASN A 342 32.59 31.83 -39.49
N GLU A 343 31.91 32.47 -38.53
CA GLU A 343 32.56 33.11 -37.38
C GLU A 343 33.14 32.11 -36.38
N CYS A 344 34.25 32.48 -35.77
CA CYS A 344 34.90 31.69 -34.73
C CYS A 344 34.08 31.72 -33.43
N ARG A 345 33.91 30.55 -32.80
CA ARG A 345 33.04 30.38 -31.62
C ARG A 345 33.85 30.29 -30.33
N GLN A 346 33.38 31.01 -29.31
CA GLN A 346 34.00 31.05 -27.99
C GLN A 346 33.96 29.68 -27.30
N CYS A 347 35.07 29.28 -26.67
CA CYS A 347 35.12 28.06 -25.86
C CYS A 347 34.37 28.22 -24.53
N ASN A 348 33.64 27.18 -24.12
CA ASN A 348 33.09 27.13 -22.77
C ASN A 348 34.08 26.49 -21.79
N CYS A 349 34.63 27.30 -20.89
CA CYS A 349 35.51 26.84 -19.82
C CYS A 349 34.98 27.16 -18.41
N ASN A 350 33.66 27.40 -18.27
CA ASN A 350 33.00 27.72 -17.00
C ASN A 350 33.71 28.83 -16.18
N ARG A 351 34.35 29.81 -16.83
CA ARG A 351 35.21 30.86 -16.22
C ARG A 351 36.44 30.36 -15.44
N HIS A 352 36.81 29.09 -15.60
CA HIS A 352 37.97 28.46 -14.97
C HIS A 352 39.23 28.39 -15.85
N ALA A 353 39.15 28.76 -17.14
CA ALA A 353 40.31 28.93 -18.01
C ALA A 353 40.21 30.21 -18.85
N LEU A 354 41.37 30.78 -19.21
CA LEU A 354 41.51 31.95 -20.09
C LEU A 354 41.98 31.58 -21.51
N ARG A 355 42.28 30.30 -21.73
CA ARG A 355 42.75 29.76 -23.00
C ARG A 355 42.03 28.45 -23.32
N CYS A 356 41.94 28.18 -24.61
CA CYS A 356 41.50 26.91 -25.15
C CYS A 356 42.15 26.69 -26.51
N HIS A 357 42.26 25.42 -26.90
CA HIS A 357 42.61 25.00 -28.25
C HIS A 357 41.48 24.19 -28.87
N PHE A 358 41.49 24.07 -30.20
CA PHE A 358 40.57 23.20 -30.93
C PHE A 358 41.16 21.80 -31.01
N ASP A 359 40.43 20.79 -30.55
CA ASP A 359 40.74 19.38 -30.74
C ASP A 359 39.74 18.74 -31.72
N ARG A 360 40.28 18.14 -32.78
CA ARG A 360 39.47 17.51 -33.83
C ARG A 360 38.77 16.24 -33.37
N ALA A 361 39.39 15.43 -32.52
CA ALA A 361 38.78 14.20 -32.01
C ALA A 361 37.63 14.52 -31.04
N VAL A 362 37.77 15.58 -30.23
CA VAL A 362 36.67 16.10 -29.38
C VAL A 362 35.53 16.63 -30.26
N TYR A 363 35.84 17.35 -31.35
CA TYR A 363 34.84 17.83 -32.29
C TYR A 363 34.06 16.68 -32.96
N GLU A 364 34.74 15.66 -33.46
CA GLU A 364 34.13 14.48 -34.07
C GLU A 364 33.31 13.66 -33.04
N ALA A 365 33.84 13.46 -31.82
CA ALA A 365 33.13 12.77 -30.73
C ALA A 365 31.89 13.53 -30.23
N SER A 366 31.85 14.86 -30.35
CA SER A 366 30.67 15.68 -30.04
C SER A 366 29.59 15.67 -31.13
N GLY A 367 29.80 14.95 -32.24
CA GLY A 367 28.90 14.98 -33.40
C GLY A 367 29.05 16.24 -34.25
N PHE A 368 30.27 16.77 -34.36
CA PHE A 368 30.59 18.04 -35.04
C PHE A 368 29.93 19.28 -34.39
N VAL A 369 29.75 19.26 -33.07
CA VAL A 369 29.11 20.34 -32.32
C VAL A 369 30.12 21.26 -31.64
N SER A 370 31.13 20.74 -30.94
CA SER A 370 32.10 21.48 -30.10
C SER A 370 33.43 20.76 -30.01
N GLY A 371 34.52 21.45 -30.37
CA GLY A 371 35.90 20.95 -30.31
C GLY A 371 36.80 21.68 -29.31
N GLY A 372 36.28 22.68 -28.61
CA GLY A 372 37.07 23.47 -27.66
C GLY A 372 37.48 22.67 -26.42
N VAL A 373 38.78 22.62 -26.15
CA VAL A 373 39.36 22.07 -24.93
C VAL A 373 40.09 23.17 -24.18
N CYS A 374 39.79 23.31 -22.89
CA CYS A 374 40.30 24.36 -22.03
C CYS A 374 41.72 24.06 -21.53
N ASP A 375 42.61 25.04 -21.63
CA ASP A 375 43.99 24.95 -21.12
C ASP A 375 44.04 25.43 -19.66
N ASP A 376 44.84 24.79 -18.82
CA ASP A 376 45.22 25.27 -17.47
C ASP A 376 44.04 25.61 -16.52
N CYS A 377 43.10 24.66 -16.34
CA CYS A 377 41.96 24.81 -15.42
C CYS A 377 42.36 25.25 -14.00
N MET A 378 41.90 26.46 -13.64
CA MET A 378 42.10 27.16 -12.37
C MET A 378 41.09 26.72 -11.30
N HIS A 379 41.11 27.34 -10.11
CA HIS A 379 40.11 27.12 -9.04
C HIS A 379 39.94 25.64 -8.61
N ASN A 380 41.02 24.85 -8.70
CA ASN A 380 41.04 23.40 -8.44
C ASN A 380 40.09 22.57 -9.32
N THR A 381 39.71 23.08 -10.50
CA THR A 381 38.88 22.36 -11.47
C THR A 381 39.71 21.56 -12.49
N GLN A 382 39.07 20.58 -13.13
CA GLN A 382 39.61 19.73 -14.19
C GLN A 382 38.49 19.31 -15.16
N GLY A 383 38.82 18.55 -16.19
CA GLY A 383 37.89 18.22 -17.28
C GLY A 383 38.08 19.14 -18.49
N LYS A 384 37.47 18.78 -19.62
CA LYS A 384 37.72 19.45 -20.91
C LYS A 384 37.15 20.87 -20.97
N ASN A 385 36.14 21.14 -20.16
CA ASN A 385 35.45 22.42 -19.96
C ASN A 385 35.72 22.97 -18.54
N CYS A 386 36.68 22.40 -17.79
CA CYS A 386 36.91 22.70 -16.37
C CYS A 386 35.67 22.46 -15.49
N GLU A 387 34.95 21.37 -15.75
CA GLU A 387 33.61 21.05 -15.23
C GLU A 387 33.59 20.12 -14.00
N GLN A 388 34.74 19.61 -13.56
CA GLN A 388 34.92 18.71 -12.42
C GLN A 388 35.93 19.27 -11.41
N CYS A 389 35.97 18.76 -10.18
CA CYS A 389 37.02 19.08 -9.21
C CYS A 389 38.22 18.12 -9.31
N LYS A 390 39.42 18.61 -9.03
CA LYS A 390 40.65 17.79 -8.93
C LYS A 390 40.57 16.80 -7.76
N PRO A 391 41.29 15.66 -7.79
CA PRO A 391 41.40 14.77 -6.64
C PRO A 391 41.82 15.52 -5.37
N PHE A 392 41.32 15.06 -4.21
CA PHE A 392 41.36 15.77 -2.92
C PHE A 392 40.50 17.04 -2.83
N PHE A 393 39.65 17.32 -3.83
CA PHE A 393 38.59 18.31 -3.77
C PHE A 393 37.24 17.73 -4.21
N TYR A 394 36.16 18.29 -3.68
CA TYR A 394 34.78 17.96 -4.05
C TYR A 394 33.99 19.22 -4.39
N ARG A 395 32.95 19.06 -5.20
CA ARG A 395 32.04 20.14 -5.60
C ARG A 395 31.08 20.49 -4.46
N ASP A 396 31.03 21.75 -4.04
CA ASP A 396 29.98 22.25 -3.13
C ASP A 396 28.64 22.28 -3.89
N PRO A 397 27.64 21.47 -3.51
CA PRO A 397 26.36 21.39 -4.23
C PRO A 397 25.54 22.68 -4.14
N ARG A 398 25.90 23.61 -3.25
CA ARG A 398 25.24 24.91 -3.09
C ARG A 398 25.80 26.00 -4.02
N ARG A 399 26.86 25.70 -4.77
CA ARG A 399 27.54 26.65 -5.68
C ARG A 399 27.35 26.27 -7.14
N THR A 400 27.33 27.30 -8.01
CA THR A 400 27.34 27.11 -9.45
C THR A 400 28.72 26.71 -9.95
N ILE A 401 28.79 26.06 -11.11
CA ILE A 401 30.04 25.54 -11.70
C ILE A 401 30.96 26.64 -12.25
N ASP A 402 30.61 27.92 -12.11
CA ASP A 402 31.43 29.07 -12.49
C ASP A 402 31.97 29.86 -11.28
N ASP A 403 31.67 29.42 -10.05
CA ASP A 403 32.18 30.02 -8.81
C ASP A 403 33.66 29.65 -8.59
N PRO A 404 34.57 30.64 -8.40
CA PRO A 404 35.98 30.38 -8.08
C PRO A 404 36.27 29.50 -6.85
N HIS A 405 35.28 29.23 -6.01
CA HIS A 405 35.37 28.39 -4.81
C HIS A 405 34.41 27.19 -4.85
N VAL A 406 33.98 26.76 -6.06
CA VAL A 406 33.12 25.58 -6.24
C VAL A 406 33.76 24.29 -5.73
N CYS A 407 35.10 24.17 -5.78
CA CYS A 407 35.84 23.00 -5.33
C CYS A 407 36.42 23.19 -3.92
N LEU A 408 35.85 22.48 -2.93
CA LEU A 408 36.27 22.47 -1.53
C LEU A 408 37.21 21.28 -1.24
N PRO A 409 38.21 21.42 -0.36
CA PRO A 409 39.15 20.35 -0.05
C PRO A 409 38.49 19.22 0.76
N CYS A 410 38.90 17.97 0.52
CA CYS A 410 38.52 16.80 1.32
C CYS A 410 39.12 16.89 2.74
N GLU A 411 38.33 16.61 3.77
CA GLU A 411 38.76 16.63 5.18
C GLU A 411 39.03 15.22 5.76
N CYS A 412 39.53 14.30 4.94
CA CYS A 412 39.68 12.89 5.30
C CYS A 412 40.96 12.62 6.12
N ASP A 413 40.82 11.90 7.23
CA ASP A 413 41.94 11.42 8.04
C ASP A 413 42.72 10.33 7.27
N LYS A 414 44.04 10.47 7.20
CA LYS A 414 44.91 9.59 6.40
C LYS A 414 45.11 8.21 7.03
N ALA A 415 45.07 8.11 8.35
CA ALA A 415 45.25 6.85 9.05
C ALA A 415 44.02 5.95 8.89
N GLY A 416 42.82 6.53 8.86
CA GLY A 416 41.57 5.79 8.74
C GLY A 416 40.92 5.77 7.35
N SER A 417 41.35 6.59 6.41
CA SER A 417 40.84 6.57 5.03
C SER A 417 41.61 5.64 4.11
N GLN A 418 40.91 5.05 3.15
CA GLN A 418 41.48 4.41 1.98
C GLN A 418 42.08 5.48 1.05
N ASN A 419 42.96 5.06 0.13
CA ASN A 419 43.52 5.91 -0.94
C ASN A 419 44.14 7.24 -0.46
N LYS A 420 44.66 7.28 0.78
CA LYS A 420 45.29 8.46 1.42
C LYS A 420 44.36 9.68 1.58
N GLY A 421 43.05 9.47 1.69
CA GLY A 421 42.08 10.53 1.98
C GLY A 421 41.49 11.25 0.76
N ILE A 422 41.38 10.56 -0.37
CA ILE A 422 40.51 11.01 -1.47
C ILE A 422 39.05 10.88 -1.01
N CYS A 423 38.24 11.91 -1.24
CA CYS A 423 36.79 11.90 -1.03
C CYS A 423 36.03 11.86 -2.35
N GLU A 424 34.72 11.60 -2.27
CA GLU A 424 33.80 11.65 -3.40
C GLU A 424 33.73 13.07 -4.00
N GLY A 425 33.93 13.19 -5.31
CA GLY A 425 34.11 14.47 -5.99
C GLY A 425 32.81 15.22 -6.33
N GLU A 426 31.70 14.50 -6.45
CA GLU A 426 30.39 15.00 -6.88
C GLU A 426 29.24 14.42 -6.06
N GLU A 427 28.07 15.06 -6.09
CA GLU A 427 26.84 14.57 -5.48
C GLU A 427 25.92 14.06 -6.59
N ASP A 428 25.51 12.80 -6.49
CA ASP A 428 24.62 12.13 -7.44
C ASP A 428 23.69 11.17 -6.67
N ALA A 429 22.41 11.54 -6.60
CA ALA A 429 21.41 10.79 -5.85
C ALA A 429 21.00 9.47 -6.52
N GLU A 430 21.13 9.32 -7.85
CA GLU A 430 20.83 8.07 -8.55
C GLU A 430 21.96 7.04 -8.39
N ARG A 431 23.21 7.52 -8.32
CA ARG A 431 24.41 6.70 -8.12
C ARG A 431 24.82 6.55 -6.65
N GLY A 432 24.15 7.26 -5.72
CA GLY A 432 24.42 7.23 -4.29
C GLY A 432 25.72 7.92 -3.86
N LEU A 433 26.22 8.84 -4.69
CA LEU A 433 27.45 9.61 -4.45
C LEU A 433 27.13 10.85 -3.61
N VAL A 434 27.94 11.12 -2.59
CA VAL A 434 27.74 12.24 -1.66
C VAL A 434 29.01 13.05 -1.61
N ALA A 435 28.99 14.26 -2.18
CA ALA A 435 30.17 15.11 -2.32
C ALA A 435 30.87 15.33 -0.97
N GLY A 436 32.19 15.14 -0.93
CA GLY A 436 33.01 15.29 0.28
C GLY A 436 33.08 14.06 1.18
N LYS A 437 32.33 12.99 0.91
CA LYS A 437 32.35 11.74 1.68
C LYS A 437 33.68 11.00 1.54
N CYS A 438 34.31 10.68 2.67
CA CYS A 438 35.56 9.92 2.71
C CYS A 438 35.31 8.39 2.62
N TYR A 439 36.25 7.67 2.00
CA TYR A 439 36.22 6.20 1.94
C TYR A 439 36.97 5.61 3.14
N CYS A 440 36.27 5.14 4.18
CA CYS A 440 36.92 4.62 5.39
C CYS A 440 37.45 3.19 5.23
N LYS A 441 38.52 2.86 5.95
CA LYS A 441 39.04 1.48 6.10
C LYS A 441 38.03 0.59 6.84
N THR A 442 38.18 -0.72 6.74
CA THR A 442 37.19 -1.73 7.19
C THR A 442 36.63 -1.51 8.59
N ASN A 443 37.49 -1.22 9.57
CA ASN A 443 37.13 -1.09 10.99
C ASN A 443 37.03 0.38 11.47
N VAL A 444 36.92 1.33 10.53
CA VAL A 444 36.93 2.78 10.75
C VAL A 444 35.59 3.39 10.35
N ASP A 445 35.18 4.43 11.07
CA ASP A 445 33.91 5.14 10.92
C ASP A 445 34.09 6.66 11.10
N GLY A 446 33.00 7.41 10.90
CA GLY A 446 32.98 8.87 10.90
C GLY A 446 33.11 9.46 9.50
N ASN A 447 32.52 10.63 9.27
CA ASN A 447 32.51 11.29 7.95
C ASN A 447 33.91 11.62 7.42
N ARG A 448 34.89 11.74 8.33
CA ARG A 448 36.31 11.98 8.05
C ARG A 448 37.17 10.71 8.23
N CYS A 449 36.58 9.57 8.57
CA CYS A 449 37.28 8.32 8.88
C CYS A 449 38.31 8.47 10.03
N ASP A 450 37.96 9.23 11.05
CA ASP A 450 38.82 9.70 12.14
C ASP A 450 38.71 8.85 13.43
N ARG A 451 37.86 7.81 13.44
CA ARG A 451 37.58 6.99 14.64
C ARG A 451 37.29 5.54 14.32
N CYS A 452 37.53 4.66 15.29
CA CYS A 452 37.21 3.23 15.17
C CYS A 452 35.70 2.95 15.28
N LYS A 453 35.24 1.92 14.57
CA LYS A 453 33.90 1.33 14.73
C LYS A 453 33.66 0.81 16.16
N ASN A 454 32.41 0.51 16.50
CA ASN A 454 32.08 -0.16 17.76
C ASN A 454 32.64 -1.58 17.78
N GLY A 455 33.25 -1.96 18.91
CA GLY A 455 34.04 -3.19 19.05
C GLY A 455 35.49 -3.11 18.54
N TYR A 456 35.97 -1.92 18.14
CA TYR A 456 37.34 -1.73 17.65
C TYR A 456 38.03 -0.52 18.32
N TRP A 457 39.36 -0.60 18.43
CA TRP A 457 40.23 0.39 19.07
C TRP A 457 41.57 0.52 18.33
N ASN A 458 42.41 1.48 18.73
CA ASN A 458 43.78 1.72 18.22
C ASN A 458 43.85 1.96 16.69
N LEU A 459 43.35 3.12 16.26
CA LEU A 459 43.43 3.59 14.87
C LEU A 459 44.90 3.89 14.48
N THR A 460 45.43 3.18 13.48
CA THR A 460 46.80 3.37 13.00
C THR A 460 46.89 3.34 11.47
N GLU A 461 47.77 4.18 10.88
CA GLU A 461 47.95 4.26 9.43
C GLU A 461 48.48 2.96 8.83
N SER A 462 49.36 2.25 9.56
CA SER A 462 49.97 0.98 9.19
C SER A 462 49.00 -0.21 9.17
N ASN A 463 47.87 -0.13 9.89
CA ASN A 463 46.85 -1.16 9.86
C ASN A 463 45.98 -1.00 8.60
N ILE A 464 45.89 -2.04 7.77
CA ILE A 464 45.08 -2.05 6.55
C ILE A 464 43.58 -1.85 6.85
N ASP A 465 43.09 -2.44 7.95
CA ASP A 465 41.71 -2.28 8.40
C ASP A 465 41.52 -1.05 9.32
N GLY A 466 42.60 -0.34 9.63
CA GLY A 466 42.65 0.87 10.45
C GLY A 466 42.66 0.58 11.95
N CYS A 467 41.65 -0.14 12.46
CA CYS A 467 41.50 -0.45 13.89
C CYS A 467 41.53 -1.96 14.19
N VAL A 468 41.88 -2.30 15.42
CA VAL A 468 41.99 -3.68 15.95
C VAL A 468 40.73 -4.01 16.75
N ALA A 469 40.21 -5.24 16.64
CA ALA A 469 39.06 -5.68 17.43
C ALA A 469 39.42 -5.77 18.92
N CYS A 470 38.47 -5.43 19.81
CA CYS A 470 38.57 -5.72 21.24
C CYS A 470 37.73 -6.95 21.62
N THR A 471 37.99 -7.49 22.81
CA THR A 471 37.35 -8.71 23.33
C THR A 471 35.98 -8.46 23.96
N CYS A 472 35.59 -7.20 24.12
CA CYS A 472 34.37 -6.78 24.80
C CYS A 472 33.10 -7.14 24.01
N ASN A 473 32.11 -7.72 24.69
CA ASN A 473 30.81 -8.02 24.11
C ASN A 473 29.99 -6.74 23.92
N LEU A 474 29.69 -6.40 22.65
CA LEU A 474 28.93 -5.20 22.29
C LEU A 474 27.64 -5.05 23.11
N LEU A 475 26.84 -6.09 23.27
CA LEU A 475 25.53 -6.02 23.94
C LEU A 475 25.64 -5.66 25.43
N GLY A 476 26.72 -6.09 26.09
CA GLY A 476 26.93 -5.85 27.51
C GLY A 476 27.75 -4.61 27.84
N THR A 477 28.27 -3.92 26.83
CA THR A 477 29.08 -2.70 26.99
C THR A 477 28.22 -1.45 26.93
N TYR A 478 28.61 -0.41 27.68
CA TYR A 478 27.91 0.88 27.70
C TYR A 478 27.78 1.45 26.28
N ASN A 479 26.60 1.97 25.94
CA ASN A 479 26.22 2.45 24.60
C ASN A 479 26.41 1.45 23.43
N ASN A 480 26.65 0.16 23.71
CA ASN A 480 27.09 -0.84 22.73
C ASN A 480 28.38 -0.42 21.97
N GLU A 481 29.28 0.34 22.62
CA GLU A 481 30.51 0.85 21.99
C GLU A 481 31.65 -0.20 21.92
N GLY A 482 31.52 -1.28 22.70
CA GLY A 482 32.52 -2.34 22.87
C GLY A 482 33.57 -1.94 23.89
N CYS A 483 34.58 -1.21 23.43
CA CYS A 483 35.72 -0.78 24.21
C CYS A 483 35.98 0.71 24.05
N ASP A 484 36.69 1.29 25.02
CA ASP A 484 37.35 2.57 24.83
C ASP A 484 38.31 2.53 23.62
N LYS A 485 38.20 3.54 22.75
CA LYS A 485 38.85 3.54 21.43
C LYS A 485 40.37 3.67 21.48
N TYR A 486 40.94 4.03 22.63
CA TYR A 486 42.37 4.27 22.82
C TYR A 486 43.05 3.21 23.69
N THR A 487 42.36 2.71 24.73
CA THR A 487 42.89 1.78 25.74
C THR A 487 42.41 0.34 25.56
N GLY A 488 41.32 0.12 24.81
CA GLY A 488 40.76 -1.22 24.59
C GLY A 488 39.98 -1.80 25.77
N MET A 489 39.82 -1.07 26.87
CA MET A 489 39.12 -1.54 28.07
C MET A 489 37.59 -1.56 27.89
N CYS A 490 36.93 -2.56 28.49
CA CYS A 490 35.49 -2.75 28.46
C CYS A 490 34.80 -1.99 29.61
N THR A 491 33.76 -1.21 29.31
CA THR A 491 32.90 -0.58 30.33
C THR A 491 31.53 -1.25 30.30
N CYS A 492 31.21 -2.06 31.31
CA CYS A 492 29.98 -2.85 31.32
C CYS A 492 28.73 -2.02 31.65
N LYS A 493 27.58 -2.43 31.12
CA LYS A 493 26.26 -1.92 31.52
C LYS A 493 25.94 -2.34 32.96
N ARG A 494 24.99 -1.62 33.57
CA ARG A 494 24.68 -1.70 35.02
C ARG A 494 24.43 -3.11 35.56
N LEU A 495 23.74 -3.97 34.80
CA LEU A 495 23.34 -5.32 35.24
C LEU A 495 24.17 -6.43 34.55
N VAL A 496 25.35 -6.06 34.06
CA VAL A 496 26.29 -6.90 33.31
C VAL A 496 27.64 -6.94 34.05
N THR A 497 28.33 -8.07 33.96
CA THR A 497 29.61 -8.34 34.61
C THR A 497 30.50 -9.22 33.70
N GLY A 498 31.66 -9.61 34.22
CA GLY A 498 32.73 -10.30 33.48
C GLY A 498 33.71 -9.31 32.83
N GLU A 499 34.97 -9.72 32.65
CA GLU A 499 36.03 -8.87 32.09
C GLU A 499 35.70 -8.38 30.66
N ASN A 500 34.92 -9.16 29.90
CA ASN A 500 34.47 -8.83 28.55
C ASN A 500 33.02 -8.31 28.52
N CYS A 501 32.38 -8.05 29.67
CA CYS A 501 30.97 -7.67 29.78
C CYS A 501 30.01 -8.66 29.10
N ASP A 502 30.29 -9.96 29.22
CA ASP A 502 29.61 -11.06 28.53
C ASP A 502 28.62 -11.83 29.42
N GLN A 503 28.54 -11.49 30.71
CA GLN A 503 27.75 -12.21 31.71
C GLN A 503 26.74 -11.29 32.41
N CYS A 504 25.58 -11.80 32.80
CA CYS A 504 24.66 -11.05 33.66
C CYS A 504 25.12 -11.07 35.12
N LEU A 505 24.78 -10.04 35.90
CA LEU A 505 24.88 -10.13 37.37
C LEU A 505 24.01 -11.27 37.92
N PRO A 506 24.31 -11.80 39.13
CA PRO A 506 23.43 -12.74 39.81
C PRO A 506 21.99 -12.20 39.89
N GLU A 507 21.01 -13.10 39.82
CA GLU A 507 19.57 -12.77 39.76
C GLU A 507 19.14 -11.94 38.53
N HIS A 508 19.94 -11.97 37.45
CA HIS A 508 19.63 -11.34 36.16
C HIS A 508 19.88 -12.29 34.97
N TYR A 509 19.18 -12.05 33.86
CA TYR A 509 19.21 -12.88 32.65
C TYR A 509 19.11 -12.06 31.36
N GLY A 510 19.38 -12.73 30.22
CA GLY A 510 19.02 -12.23 28.90
C GLY A 510 19.80 -10.99 28.46
N LEU A 511 21.13 -11.12 28.36
CA LEU A 511 22.02 -10.08 27.87
C LEU A 511 21.56 -9.55 26.49
N SER A 512 21.28 -8.26 26.41
CA SER A 512 20.59 -7.64 25.27
C SER A 512 21.01 -6.18 25.07
N GLU A 513 20.50 -5.55 23.99
CA GLU A 513 20.73 -4.13 23.72
C GLU A 513 20.09 -3.18 24.75
N HIS A 514 19.29 -3.67 25.70
CA HIS A 514 18.66 -2.86 26.76
C HIS A 514 19.68 -1.98 27.50
N VAL A 515 19.24 -0.85 28.06
CA VAL A 515 20.11 0.16 28.71
C VAL A 515 20.95 -0.47 29.83
N ASP A 516 20.33 -1.32 30.66
CA ASP A 516 21.00 -2.06 31.73
C ASP A 516 21.68 -3.37 31.29
N GLY A 517 21.49 -3.78 30.02
CA GLY A 517 22.04 -5.00 29.42
C GLY A 517 21.20 -6.24 29.71
N CYS A 518 21.20 -6.69 30.96
CA CYS A 518 20.39 -7.81 31.44
C CYS A 518 19.11 -7.33 32.14
N LYS A 519 18.15 -8.24 32.36
CA LYS A 519 16.90 -8.00 33.10
C LYS A 519 16.89 -8.80 34.40
N ALA A 520 16.26 -8.28 35.44
CA ALA A 520 16.09 -9.00 36.71
C ALA A 520 15.25 -10.27 36.52
N CYS A 521 15.56 -11.33 37.26
CA CYS A 521 14.79 -12.57 37.26
C CYS A 521 13.32 -12.32 37.70
N ASP A 522 13.12 -11.49 38.72
CA ASP A 522 11.81 -11.14 39.29
C ASP A 522 10.93 -12.37 39.60
N CYS A 523 11.51 -13.44 40.15
CA CYS A 523 10.75 -14.64 40.48
C CYS A 523 9.65 -14.35 41.51
N ASP A 524 8.56 -15.11 41.44
CA ASP A 524 7.42 -14.99 42.33
C ASP A 524 7.79 -15.42 43.75
N ILE A 525 7.40 -14.62 44.74
CA ILE A 525 7.84 -14.78 46.13
C ILE A 525 7.31 -16.07 46.80
N GLY A 526 6.20 -16.64 46.30
CA GLY A 526 5.68 -17.92 46.78
C GLY A 526 5.86 -19.06 45.79
N GLY A 527 5.49 -18.85 44.52
CA GLY A 527 5.48 -19.91 43.49
C GLY A 527 6.87 -20.40 43.07
N SER A 528 7.93 -19.64 43.38
CA SER A 528 9.33 -20.07 43.16
C SER A 528 10.03 -20.52 44.45
N TYR A 529 11.15 -21.24 44.29
CA TYR A 529 12.02 -21.60 45.43
C TYR A 529 12.94 -20.45 45.87
N ASP A 530 13.47 -19.68 44.91
CA ASP A 530 14.42 -18.59 45.10
C ASP A 530 14.35 -17.61 43.92
N ASN A 531 15.02 -16.45 44.01
CA ASN A 531 15.08 -15.46 42.91
C ASN A 531 16.12 -15.82 41.82
N SER A 532 16.61 -17.07 41.79
CA SER A 532 17.56 -17.54 40.78
C SER A 532 16.83 -18.08 39.56
N CYS A 533 17.15 -17.53 38.40
CA CYS A 533 16.61 -17.95 37.12
C CYS A 533 17.71 -18.34 36.14
N ASP A 534 17.34 -19.08 35.10
CA ASP A 534 18.25 -19.41 33.99
C ASP A 534 18.77 -18.13 33.29
N VAL A 535 20.08 -18.06 33.09
CA VAL A 535 20.77 -16.85 32.59
C VAL A 535 20.40 -16.46 31.15
N SER A 536 19.81 -17.37 30.37
CA SER A 536 19.45 -17.14 28.97
C SER A 536 17.96 -16.87 28.76
N THR A 537 17.10 -17.69 29.39
CA THR A 537 15.64 -17.66 29.25
C THR A 537 14.94 -16.86 30.34
N GLY A 538 15.60 -16.69 31.50
CA GLY A 538 15.01 -16.08 32.68
C GLY A 538 14.00 -16.96 33.40
N GLN A 539 13.95 -18.26 33.11
CA GLN A 539 13.02 -19.18 33.77
C GLN A 539 13.42 -19.39 35.23
N CYS A 540 12.52 -19.06 36.15
CA CYS A 540 12.66 -19.30 37.59
C CYS A 540 12.38 -20.78 37.94
N LYS A 541 12.91 -21.23 39.08
CA LYS A 541 12.66 -22.59 39.61
C LYS A 541 11.31 -22.64 40.32
N CYS A 542 10.31 -23.21 39.65
CA CYS A 542 8.94 -23.26 40.16
C CYS A 542 8.71 -24.42 41.14
N ARG A 543 7.84 -24.21 42.11
CA ARG A 543 7.28 -25.26 42.99
C ARG A 543 6.27 -26.12 42.22
N GLU A 544 5.85 -27.22 42.84
CA GLU A 544 4.98 -28.21 42.21
C GLU A 544 3.65 -27.60 41.72
N GLY A 545 3.42 -27.74 40.40
CA GLY A 545 2.26 -27.24 39.67
C GLY A 545 2.20 -25.71 39.45
N PHE A 546 3.22 -24.96 39.88
CA PHE A 546 3.43 -23.57 39.47
C PHE A 546 4.17 -23.49 38.14
N SER A 547 3.78 -22.54 37.30
CA SER A 547 4.30 -22.36 35.94
C SER A 547 4.38 -20.88 35.55
N GLY A 548 4.81 -20.62 34.32
CA GLY A 548 5.18 -19.29 33.85
C GLY A 548 6.64 -18.94 34.17
N ARG A 549 7.15 -17.86 33.56
CA ARG A 549 8.57 -17.49 33.65
C ARG A 549 9.02 -17.20 35.08
N ARG A 550 8.15 -16.57 35.88
CA ARG A 550 8.41 -16.21 37.28
C ARG A 550 7.78 -17.19 38.25
N CYS A 551 7.07 -18.22 37.78
CA CYS A 551 6.25 -19.10 38.61
C CYS A 551 5.02 -18.40 39.20
N GLU A 552 4.48 -17.40 38.49
CA GLU A 552 3.40 -16.53 38.96
C GLU A 552 1.97 -17.10 38.75
N THR A 553 1.84 -18.25 38.08
CA THR A 553 0.56 -18.89 37.72
C THR A 553 0.60 -20.39 38.04
N ALA A 554 -0.56 -21.04 38.05
CA ALA A 554 -0.66 -22.50 38.05
C ALA A 554 -0.57 -23.08 36.62
N ASP A 555 -0.19 -24.36 36.52
CA ASP A 555 -0.30 -25.17 35.30
C ASP A 555 -1.75 -25.35 34.82
N SER A 556 -1.93 -25.71 33.54
CA SER A 556 -3.24 -25.72 32.86
C SER A 556 -4.28 -26.72 33.37
N SER A 557 -3.94 -27.57 34.35
CA SER A 557 -4.87 -28.47 35.06
C SER A 557 -4.89 -28.22 36.58
N PHE A 558 -4.28 -27.13 37.03
CA PHE A 558 -4.11 -26.75 38.42
C PHE A 558 -4.59 -25.32 38.68
N TYR A 559 -4.75 -24.97 39.94
CA TYR A 559 -5.12 -23.63 40.38
C TYR A 559 -4.45 -23.23 41.69
N CYS A 560 -4.30 -21.93 41.87
CA CYS A 560 -3.93 -21.30 43.12
C CYS A 560 -5.14 -21.22 44.04
N ALA A 561 -5.12 -22.00 45.11
CA ALA A 561 -6.13 -21.94 46.16
C ALA A 561 -6.11 -20.58 46.87
N ASP A 562 -7.27 -19.94 46.99
CA ASP A 562 -7.39 -18.73 47.81
C ASP A 562 -7.18 -19.03 49.31
N ILE A 563 -6.91 -17.99 50.10
CA ILE A 563 -6.78 -18.08 51.56
C ILE A 563 -8.01 -18.68 52.25
N THR A 564 -9.17 -18.69 51.59
CA THR A 564 -10.42 -19.32 52.02
C THR A 564 -10.54 -20.82 51.70
N HIS A 565 -9.48 -21.48 51.21
CA HIS A 565 -9.49 -22.89 50.75
C HIS A 565 -10.31 -23.86 51.59
N TYR A 566 -10.20 -23.80 52.92
CA TYR A 566 -10.95 -24.64 53.86
C TYR A 566 -12.34 -24.04 54.15
N VAL A 567 -13.27 -24.19 53.20
CA VAL A 567 -14.70 -23.85 53.35
C VAL A 567 -15.49 -25.05 53.85
N TYR A 568 -16.31 -24.87 54.88
CA TYR A 568 -17.30 -25.84 55.33
C TYR A 568 -18.69 -25.19 55.29
N GLU A 569 -19.50 -25.52 54.28
CA GLU A 569 -20.84 -24.96 54.08
C GLU A 569 -21.76 -25.37 55.24
N ALA A 570 -22.53 -24.43 55.78
CA ALA A 570 -23.27 -24.63 57.02
C ALA A 570 -24.51 -25.51 56.84
N GLU A 571 -25.09 -25.57 55.64
CA GLU A 571 -26.23 -26.42 55.31
C GLU A 571 -25.88 -27.91 55.15
N TYR A 572 -24.61 -28.25 54.94
CA TYR A 572 -24.12 -29.63 54.95
C TYR A 572 -23.57 -30.07 56.32
N ALA A 573 -23.49 -29.15 57.28
CA ALA A 573 -23.05 -29.42 58.64
C ALA A 573 -24.10 -30.19 59.46
N ASN A 574 -23.67 -30.82 60.56
CA ASN A 574 -24.61 -31.44 61.48
C ASN A 574 -25.33 -30.37 62.32
N LEU A 575 -26.59 -30.11 62.01
CA LEU A 575 -27.41 -29.04 62.57
C LEU A 575 -28.30 -29.53 63.72
N THR A 576 -28.12 -28.94 64.90
CA THR A 576 -28.99 -29.17 66.06
C THR A 576 -29.89 -27.94 66.29
N ARG A 577 -31.21 -28.11 66.19
CA ARG A 577 -32.24 -27.03 66.30
C ARG A 577 -32.16 -25.92 65.23
N GLY A 578 -31.43 -26.15 64.13
CA GLY A 578 -31.46 -25.30 62.94
C GLY A 578 -32.29 -25.89 61.80
N GLU A 579 -32.57 -25.09 60.77
CA GLU A 579 -33.20 -25.52 59.51
C GLU A 579 -32.35 -25.10 58.32
N VAL A 580 -32.24 -25.95 57.29
CA VAL A 580 -31.63 -25.57 56.01
C VAL A 580 -32.60 -24.69 55.23
N LYS A 581 -32.08 -23.61 54.63
CA LYS A 581 -32.79 -22.72 53.70
C LYS A 581 -32.03 -22.66 52.38
N THR A 582 -32.44 -23.48 51.43
CA THR A 582 -31.98 -23.43 50.04
C THR A 582 -32.32 -22.08 49.40
N ARG A 583 -31.50 -21.66 48.42
CA ARG A 583 -31.81 -20.51 47.56
C ARG A 583 -31.49 -20.85 46.11
N GLU A 584 -32.38 -20.46 45.21
CA GLU A 584 -32.11 -20.50 43.77
C GLU A 584 -30.97 -19.54 43.40
N TRP A 585 -30.13 -19.93 42.45
CA TRP A 585 -29.10 -19.04 41.92
C TRP A 585 -29.73 -17.86 41.17
N PRO A 586 -29.31 -16.61 41.42
CA PRO A 586 -29.84 -15.45 40.69
C PRO A 586 -29.64 -15.58 39.18
N THR A 587 -30.73 -15.44 38.42
CA THR A 587 -30.69 -15.47 36.93
C THR A 587 -30.07 -14.22 36.31
N GLN A 588 -29.76 -13.20 37.12
CA GLN A 588 -29.04 -11.99 36.71
C GLN A 588 -27.87 -11.78 37.68
N THR A 589 -26.67 -11.65 37.13
CA THR A 589 -25.40 -11.66 37.87
C THR A 589 -25.05 -10.29 38.43
N HIS A 590 -25.54 -9.95 39.62
CA HIS A 590 -24.82 -9.06 40.54
C HIS A 590 -25.02 -9.55 41.98
N GLU A 591 -23.93 -9.60 42.74
CA GLU A 591 -23.86 -10.05 44.14
C GLU A 591 -24.33 -11.49 44.42
N GLN A 592 -23.47 -12.48 44.11
CA GLN A 592 -23.49 -13.75 44.84
C GLN A 592 -23.03 -13.47 46.29
N THR A 593 -23.88 -13.74 47.27
CA THR A 593 -23.60 -13.45 48.69
C THR A 593 -23.47 -14.70 49.58
N TRP A 594 -23.52 -15.89 48.99
CA TRP A 594 -23.33 -17.18 49.66
C TRP A 594 -22.61 -18.21 48.77
N THR A 595 -22.01 -19.22 49.39
CA THR A 595 -21.52 -20.46 48.78
C THR A 595 -22.50 -21.61 49.04
N GLY A 596 -22.24 -22.80 48.51
CA GLY A 596 -23.17 -23.94 48.66
C GLY A 596 -24.57 -23.76 48.07
N GLU A 597 -25.54 -24.51 48.57
CA GLU A 597 -26.95 -24.56 48.13
C GLU A 597 -27.86 -23.55 48.86
N GLY A 598 -27.36 -22.88 49.90
CA GLY A 598 -28.13 -21.87 50.61
C GLY A 598 -27.50 -21.43 51.93
N PHE A 599 -28.24 -21.61 53.03
CA PHE A 599 -27.82 -21.21 54.37
C PHE A 599 -28.36 -22.17 55.43
N ALA A 600 -27.65 -22.28 56.56
CA ALA A 600 -28.22 -22.78 57.81
C ALA A 600 -28.93 -21.63 58.55
N GLN A 601 -30.25 -21.74 58.71
CA GLN A 601 -31.02 -20.85 59.58
C GLN A 601 -30.93 -21.35 61.03
N VAL A 602 -30.35 -20.53 61.90
CA VAL A 602 -30.14 -20.86 63.33
C VAL A 602 -30.83 -19.84 64.24
N SER A 603 -31.23 -20.33 65.42
CA SER A 603 -31.90 -19.57 66.48
C SER A 603 -31.23 -19.81 67.84
N GLU A 604 -31.67 -19.14 68.92
CA GLU A 604 -31.03 -19.29 70.24
C GLU A 604 -31.07 -20.75 70.73
N GLY A 605 -29.90 -21.26 71.14
CA GLY A 605 -29.69 -22.67 71.52
C GLY A 605 -29.47 -23.62 70.35
N SER A 606 -29.19 -23.13 69.13
CA SER A 606 -28.80 -23.95 67.97
C SER A 606 -27.30 -24.24 67.95
N ILE A 607 -26.92 -25.38 67.38
CA ILE A 607 -25.52 -25.81 67.24
C ILE A 607 -25.26 -26.24 65.79
N ILE A 608 -24.16 -25.74 65.21
CA ILE A 608 -23.59 -26.19 63.94
C ILE A 608 -22.31 -26.97 64.27
N THR A 609 -22.20 -28.21 63.81
CA THR A 609 -20.97 -29.02 63.98
C THR A 609 -20.36 -29.35 62.62
N VAL A 610 -19.09 -28.96 62.43
CA VAL A 610 -18.27 -29.27 61.24
C VAL A 610 -17.00 -30.01 61.64
N ASN A 611 -16.49 -30.86 60.75
CA ASN A 611 -15.37 -31.77 61.06
C ASN A 611 -14.13 -31.44 60.20
N PRO A 612 -13.35 -30.39 60.54
CA PRO A 612 -12.26 -29.95 59.69
C PRO A 612 -11.04 -30.87 59.70
N MET A 613 -10.38 -30.93 58.55
CA MET A 613 -9.09 -31.59 58.34
C MET A 613 -8.24 -30.68 57.44
N VAL A 614 -7.02 -30.34 57.87
CA VAL A 614 -6.11 -29.41 57.16
C VAL A 614 -4.92 -30.16 56.54
N GLU A 615 -4.30 -29.61 55.50
CA GLU A 615 -3.10 -30.18 54.87
C GLU A 615 -1.77 -29.67 55.48
N VAL A 616 -1.79 -28.57 56.25
CA VAL A 616 -0.59 -27.94 56.81
C VAL A 616 -0.78 -27.66 58.29
N SER A 617 0.17 -28.13 59.11
CA SER A 617 0.18 -27.85 60.56
C SER A 617 0.57 -26.40 60.83
N GLN A 618 -0.39 -25.58 61.29
CA GLN A 618 -0.19 -24.17 61.63
C GLN A 618 -1.37 -23.63 62.45
N LYS A 619 -1.36 -22.32 62.75
CA LYS A 619 -2.48 -21.63 63.36
C LYS A 619 -3.50 -21.15 62.33
N TYR A 620 -4.78 -21.34 62.62
CA TYR A 620 -5.91 -20.96 61.78
C TYR A 620 -6.89 -20.10 62.57
N ASN A 621 -7.31 -18.97 62.01
CA ASN A 621 -8.49 -18.28 62.49
C ASN A 621 -9.74 -19.04 62.00
N ILE A 622 -10.73 -19.15 62.89
CA ILE A 622 -12.07 -19.59 62.52
C ILE A 622 -12.82 -18.36 62.01
N ILE A 623 -13.44 -18.47 60.82
CA ILE A 623 -14.27 -17.42 60.24
C ILE A 623 -15.69 -17.95 60.10
N ILE A 624 -16.68 -17.17 60.51
CA ILE A 624 -18.10 -17.48 60.32
C ILE A 624 -18.68 -16.45 59.35
N ARG A 625 -19.07 -16.88 58.15
CA ARG A 625 -19.79 -16.06 57.16
C ARG A 625 -21.30 -16.15 57.39
N HIS A 626 -22.01 -15.04 57.17
CA HIS A 626 -23.45 -14.94 57.45
C HIS A 626 -24.14 -13.82 56.64
N ASP A 627 -25.47 -13.92 56.48
CA ASP A 627 -26.29 -12.91 55.78
C ASP A 627 -26.49 -11.64 56.62
N GLY A 628 -25.46 -10.78 56.63
CA GLY A 628 -25.44 -9.52 57.38
C GLY A 628 -26.54 -8.52 57.03
N ALA A 629 -27.27 -8.69 55.92
CA ALA A 629 -28.37 -7.81 55.53
C ALA A 629 -29.68 -8.12 56.27
N ARG A 630 -29.82 -9.33 56.83
CA ARG A 630 -31.07 -9.79 57.48
C ARG A 630 -31.02 -9.81 59.00
N ASP A 631 -29.86 -9.64 59.63
CA ASP A 631 -29.73 -9.50 61.09
C ASP A 631 -29.28 -8.07 61.49
N PRO A 632 -30.23 -7.13 61.71
CA PRO A 632 -29.93 -5.75 62.08
C PRO A 632 -29.49 -5.58 63.55
N VAL A 633 -29.49 -6.65 64.36
CA VAL A 633 -29.20 -6.58 65.80
C VAL A 633 -27.91 -7.29 66.17
N GLY A 634 -27.65 -8.47 65.57
CA GLY A 634 -26.45 -9.27 65.82
C GLY A 634 -26.48 -10.09 67.11
N TRP A 635 -25.36 -10.75 67.43
CA TRP A 635 -25.24 -11.72 68.52
C TRP A 635 -24.14 -11.32 69.51
N GLU A 636 -24.41 -11.53 70.80
CA GLU A 636 -23.48 -11.18 71.89
C GLU A 636 -22.70 -12.39 72.41
N ASN A 637 -23.25 -13.60 72.26
CA ASN A 637 -22.60 -14.84 72.70
C ASN A 637 -22.78 -15.96 71.67
N VAL A 638 -21.76 -16.15 70.82
CA VAL A 638 -21.55 -17.36 70.01
C VAL A 638 -20.35 -18.09 70.61
N GLN A 639 -20.56 -19.31 71.10
CA GLN A 639 -19.50 -20.15 71.66
C GLN A 639 -18.97 -21.09 70.58
N ILE A 640 -17.64 -21.22 70.52
CA ILE A 640 -16.99 -22.16 69.62
C ILE A 640 -16.14 -23.12 70.47
N THR A 641 -16.32 -24.42 70.26
CA THR A 641 -15.58 -25.48 70.95
C THR A 641 -14.86 -26.34 69.94
N VAL A 642 -13.55 -26.46 70.09
CA VAL A 642 -12.69 -27.38 69.33
C VAL A 642 -12.57 -28.67 70.14
N VAL A 643 -13.07 -29.78 69.60
CA VAL A 643 -12.89 -31.11 70.17
C VAL A 643 -11.72 -31.77 69.45
N ARG A 644 -10.62 -31.96 70.17
CA ARG A 644 -9.42 -32.66 69.67
C ARG A 644 -9.60 -34.18 69.85
N PRO A 645 -9.15 -35.02 68.89
CA PRO A 645 -9.08 -36.47 69.10
C PRO A 645 -8.06 -36.82 70.21
N GLU A 646 -8.20 -37.99 70.82
CA GLU A 646 -7.27 -38.46 71.87
C GLU A 646 -5.83 -38.57 71.32
N ALA A 647 -4.86 -38.06 72.08
CA ALA A 647 -3.62 -37.54 71.52
C ALA A 647 -2.55 -38.59 71.18
N GLU A 648 -2.05 -38.57 69.94
CA GLU A 648 -0.68 -38.98 69.61
C GLU A 648 0.25 -37.76 69.74
N GLY A 649 0.81 -37.57 70.94
CA GLY A 649 1.64 -36.40 71.25
C GLY A 649 3.05 -36.48 70.63
N ASN A 650 3.29 -35.69 69.59
CA ASN A 650 4.61 -35.13 69.18
C ASN A 650 4.52 -34.14 67.99
N GLY A 651 3.35 -33.57 67.69
CA GLY A 651 3.14 -32.66 66.55
C GLY A 651 3.48 -31.18 66.83
N PHE A 652 3.37 -30.34 65.80
CA PHE A 652 3.61 -28.89 65.85
C PHE A 652 2.72 -28.15 66.87
N CYS A 653 1.51 -28.65 67.09
CA CYS A 653 0.49 -28.14 68.01
C CYS A 653 0.44 -28.89 69.35
N ALA A 654 1.45 -29.71 69.69
CA ALA A 654 1.46 -30.50 70.93
C ALA A 654 1.37 -29.62 72.21
N ASP A 655 1.92 -28.41 72.17
CA ASP A 655 1.89 -27.44 73.27
C ASP A 655 0.66 -26.51 73.26
N ALA A 656 -0.35 -26.77 72.41
CA ALA A 656 -1.57 -25.96 72.35
C ALA A 656 -2.34 -26.04 73.69
N PRO A 657 -2.58 -24.92 74.39
CA PRO A 657 -3.22 -24.96 75.70
C PRO A 657 -4.73 -25.23 75.57
N PRO A 658 -5.34 -26.02 76.47
CA PRO A 658 -6.78 -26.31 76.43
C PRO A 658 -7.71 -25.09 76.53
N SER A 659 -7.19 -23.91 76.86
CA SER A 659 -7.91 -22.64 76.80
C SER A 659 -8.27 -22.23 75.37
N ASP A 660 -7.45 -22.58 74.40
CA ASP A 660 -7.60 -22.14 73.01
C ASP A 660 -8.69 -22.95 72.27
N ASP A 661 -9.11 -24.06 72.88
CA ASP A 661 -10.20 -24.91 72.40
C ASP A 661 -11.60 -24.37 72.75
N PHE A 662 -11.70 -23.32 73.57
CA PHE A 662 -12.96 -22.65 73.92
C PHE A 662 -12.91 -21.15 73.62
N LEU A 663 -13.60 -20.74 72.55
CA LEU A 663 -13.63 -19.36 72.06
C LEU A 663 -15.04 -18.77 72.20
N ILE A 664 -15.12 -17.44 72.35
CA ILE A 664 -16.38 -16.69 72.36
C ILE A 664 -16.28 -15.59 71.31
N ALA A 665 -17.27 -15.54 70.42
CA ALA A 665 -17.37 -14.56 69.35
C ALA A 665 -18.65 -13.73 69.44
N ARG A 666 -18.64 -12.56 68.79
CA ARG A 666 -19.77 -11.63 68.70
C ARG A 666 -20.04 -11.33 67.23
N ILE A 667 -21.30 -11.43 66.81
CA ILE A 667 -21.70 -11.10 65.44
C ILE A 667 -22.21 -9.67 65.42
N TYR A 668 -21.57 -8.81 64.62
CA TYR A 668 -21.94 -7.41 64.48
C TYR A 668 -22.95 -7.24 63.34
N PRO A 669 -24.01 -6.42 63.52
CA PRO A 669 -24.99 -6.18 62.46
C PRO A 669 -24.33 -5.53 61.24
N GLY A 670 -24.74 -5.93 60.04
CA GLY A 670 -24.19 -5.45 58.77
C GLY A 670 -22.81 -6.02 58.37
N SER A 671 -22.15 -6.81 59.22
CA SER A 671 -20.95 -7.57 58.80
C SER A 671 -21.35 -8.77 57.91
N ARG A 672 -20.54 -9.14 56.91
CA ARG A 672 -20.75 -10.39 56.11
C ARG A 672 -20.01 -11.60 56.68
N TYR A 673 -19.02 -11.36 57.54
CA TYR A 673 -18.27 -12.40 58.24
C TYR A 673 -17.76 -11.87 59.59
N ILE A 674 -17.39 -12.79 60.48
CA ILE A 674 -16.59 -12.49 61.67
C ILE A 674 -15.36 -13.40 61.72
N GLU A 675 -14.22 -12.85 62.12
CA GLU A 675 -12.96 -13.59 62.31
C GLU A 675 -12.72 -13.77 63.81
N VAL A 676 -12.77 -15.01 64.29
CA VAL A 676 -12.62 -15.36 65.70
C VAL A 676 -11.14 -15.28 66.11
N GLN A 677 -10.89 -14.78 67.31
CA GLN A 677 -9.55 -14.59 67.89
C GLN A 677 -9.53 -15.17 69.33
N PRO A 678 -8.40 -15.75 69.78
CA PRO A 678 -7.17 -16.03 69.02
C PRO A 678 -7.34 -17.12 67.94
N ALA A 679 -6.32 -17.29 67.11
CA ALA A 679 -6.22 -18.38 66.14
C ALA A 679 -5.88 -19.71 66.83
N ILE A 680 -6.47 -20.82 66.37
CA ILE A 680 -6.29 -22.17 66.93
C ILE A 680 -5.21 -22.95 66.17
N CYS A 681 -4.41 -23.74 66.89
CA CYS A 681 -3.42 -24.61 66.26
C CYS A 681 -4.06 -25.95 65.84
N LEU A 682 -3.93 -26.31 64.56
CA LEU A 682 -4.43 -27.55 63.96
C LEU A 682 -3.30 -28.30 63.24
N GLU A 683 -3.32 -29.63 63.30
CA GLU A 683 -2.35 -30.51 62.65
C GLU A 683 -2.79 -30.98 61.27
N ALA A 684 -1.82 -31.12 60.36
CA ALA A 684 -2.02 -31.74 59.06
C ALA A 684 -2.53 -33.19 59.17
N GLY A 685 -3.59 -33.52 58.43
CA GLY A 685 -4.17 -34.87 58.35
C GLY A 685 -4.95 -35.33 59.59
N VAL A 686 -5.07 -34.50 60.62
CA VAL A 686 -5.88 -34.80 61.81
C VAL A 686 -7.30 -34.25 61.62
N GLN A 687 -8.31 -35.09 61.85
CA GLN A 687 -9.72 -34.69 61.83
C GLN A 687 -10.13 -34.19 63.22
N TYR A 688 -10.53 -32.92 63.28
CA TYR A 688 -11.08 -32.29 64.49
C TYR A 688 -12.61 -32.22 64.39
N GLU A 689 -13.30 -31.94 65.50
CA GLU A 689 -14.72 -31.60 65.50
C GLU A 689 -14.91 -30.19 66.09
N LEU A 690 -15.51 -29.29 65.31
CA LEU A 690 -15.70 -27.89 65.64
C LEU A 690 -17.20 -27.60 65.84
N ARG A 691 -17.59 -27.29 67.08
CA ARG A 691 -18.97 -26.97 67.47
C ARG A 691 -19.14 -25.47 67.60
N VAL A 692 -20.06 -24.88 66.85
CA VAL A 692 -20.45 -23.47 66.93
C VAL A 692 -21.88 -23.38 67.50
N GLN A 693 -22.00 -22.89 68.73
CA GLN A 693 -23.24 -22.78 69.48
C GLN A 693 -23.71 -21.33 69.60
N PHE A 694 -24.94 -21.06 69.16
CA PHE A 694 -25.56 -19.74 69.13
C PHE A 694 -26.40 -19.54 70.40
N ASN A 695 -25.91 -18.78 71.38
CA ASN A 695 -26.55 -18.67 72.70
C ASN A 695 -27.43 -17.42 72.86
N GLU A 696 -26.84 -16.23 72.81
CA GLU A 696 -27.52 -14.98 73.19
C GLU A 696 -27.52 -13.97 72.03
N LYS A 697 -28.72 -13.64 71.54
CA LYS A 697 -28.93 -12.58 70.55
C LYS A 697 -29.05 -11.22 71.24
N ARG A 698 -28.52 -10.17 70.61
CA ARG A 698 -28.65 -8.80 71.13
C ARG A 698 -30.12 -8.36 71.10
N THR A 699 -30.55 -7.61 72.12
CA THR A 699 -31.94 -7.12 72.21
C THR A 699 -32.03 -5.59 72.20
N ASN A 700 -32.60 -5.03 71.13
CA ASN A 700 -33.04 -3.63 71.07
C ASN A 700 -34.53 -3.50 71.44
N SER A 701 -34.84 -3.74 72.72
CA SER A 701 -36.00 -3.15 73.41
C SER A 701 -37.39 -3.15 72.71
N HIS A 702 -37.90 -4.26 72.19
CA HIS A 702 -39.36 -4.51 72.07
C HIS A 702 -39.70 -6.00 72.19
N PRO A 703 -40.65 -6.42 73.05
CA PRO A 703 -40.84 -7.84 73.37
C PRO A 703 -41.59 -8.67 72.31
N GLN A 704 -42.26 -8.04 71.33
CA GLN A 704 -42.97 -8.76 70.26
C GLN A 704 -42.04 -9.31 69.15
N GLU A 705 -40.80 -8.82 69.04
CA GLU A 705 -39.86 -9.24 67.99
C GLU A 705 -39.03 -10.49 68.36
N ARG A 706 -39.09 -10.94 69.63
CA ARG A 706 -38.37 -12.13 70.11
C ARG A 706 -38.73 -13.43 69.36
N ALA A 707 -39.92 -13.49 68.75
CA ALA A 707 -40.42 -14.71 68.10
C ALA A 707 -39.83 -15.00 66.70
N ALA A 708 -39.02 -14.10 66.14
CA ALA A 708 -38.40 -14.25 64.81
C ALA A 708 -36.86 -14.07 64.83
N ALA A 709 -36.24 -14.30 65.98
CA ALA A 709 -34.82 -14.07 66.24
C ALA A 709 -33.89 -15.14 65.65
N ASN A 710 -33.84 -15.25 64.32
CA ASN A 710 -32.89 -16.12 63.61
C ASN A 710 -31.76 -15.33 62.91
N ILE A 711 -30.76 -16.07 62.42
CA ILE A 711 -29.69 -15.61 61.53
C ILE A 711 -29.44 -16.71 60.48
N LEU A 712 -28.96 -16.32 59.30
CA LEU A 712 -28.57 -17.24 58.23
C LEU A 712 -27.05 -17.33 58.17
N ILE A 713 -26.51 -18.49 58.52
CA ILE A 713 -25.09 -18.81 58.42
C ILE A 713 -24.82 -19.43 57.06
N ASP A 714 -23.79 -18.93 56.38
CA ASP A 714 -23.35 -19.37 55.06
C ASP A 714 -22.33 -20.50 55.24
N SER A 715 -21.15 -20.18 55.74
CA SER A 715 -20.06 -21.15 55.89
C SER A 715 -19.19 -20.86 57.10
N ILE A 716 -18.55 -21.92 57.61
CA ILE A 716 -17.49 -21.86 58.61
C ILE A 716 -16.17 -22.14 57.88
N LEU A 717 -15.15 -21.30 58.09
CA LEU A 717 -13.86 -21.42 57.40
C LEU A 717 -12.68 -21.46 58.37
N LEU A 718 -11.58 -22.01 57.87
CA LEU A 718 -10.27 -21.95 58.50
C LEU A 718 -9.28 -21.22 57.57
N ALA A 719 -8.74 -20.09 58.02
CA ALA A 719 -7.72 -19.35 57.28
C ALA A 719 -6.58 -18.91 58.22
N PRO A 720 -5.30 -19.14 57.89
CA PRO A 720 -4.19 -18.70 58.74
C PRO A 720 -4.15 -17.17 58.83
N PRO A 721 -3.70 -16.58 59.94
CA PRO A 721 -3.43 -15.15 60.01
C PRO A 721 -2.25 -14.80 59.10
N THR A 722 -2.22 -13.58 58.58
CA THR A 722 -1.16 -13.12 57.65
C THR A 722 0.25 -13.18 58.26
N SER A 723 0.36 -13.18 59.60
CA SER A 723 1.62 -13.32 60.33
C SER A 723 2.26 -14.70 60.23
N GLU A 724 1.52 -15.75 59.87
CA GLU A 724 2.05 -17.13 59.75
C GLU A 724 2.47 -17.47 58.30
N LEU A 725 2.10 -16.64 57.32
CA LEU A 725 2.42 -16.86 55.91
C LEU A 725 3.86 -16.45 55.60
N HIS A 726 4.71 -17.42 55.22
CA HIS A 726 6.15 -17.20 55.03
C HIS A 726 6.50 -16.13 53.97
N ILE A 727 5.64 -15.92 52.97
CA ILE A 727 5.78 -14.86 51.94
C ILE A 727 5.78 -13.43 52.51
N PHE A 728 5.33 -13.26 53.76
CA PHE A 728 5.26 -11.97 54.47
C PHE A 728 6.29 -11.85 55.61
N GLN A 729 7.25 -12.77 55.69
CA GLN A 729 8.26 -12.84 56.75
C GLN A 729 9.70 -12.69 56.23
N GLY A 730 10.62 -12.33 57.13
CA GLY A 730 12.07 -12.60 56.99
C GLY A 730 12.87 -11.72 56.01
N SER A 731 12.26 -10.86 55.19
CA SER A 731 12.98 -9.96 54.29
C SER A 731 12.29 -8.62 54.08
N ALA A 732 13.06 -7.58 53.75
CA ALA A 732 12.52 -6.25 53.44
C ALA A 732 11.55 -6.27 52.23
N ARG A 733 11.72 -7.21 51.29
CA ARG A 733 10.78 -7.42 50.17
C ARG A 733 9.46 -8.03 50.68
N ALA A 734 9.52 -9.01 51.58
CA ALA A 734 8.33 -9.59 52.21
C ALA A 734 7.54 -8.58 53.06
N GLU A 735 8.21 -7.68 53.79
CA GLU A 735 7.57 -6.57 54.52
C GLU A 735 6.86 -5.57 53.58
N GLN A 736 7.45 -5.27 52.41
CA GLN A 736 6.80 -4.46 51.38
C GLN A 736 5.55 -5.15 50.82
N HIS A 737 5.63 -6.45 50.54
CA HIS A 737 4.49 -7.25 50.09
C HIS A 737 3.35 -7.30 51.13
N LEU A 738 3.68 -7.50 52.43
CA LEU A 738 2.71 -7.45 53.53
C LEU A 738 2.03 -6.07 53.64
N THR A 739 2.82 -5.00 53.48
CA THR A 739 2.31 -3.62 53.51
C THR A 739 1.35 -3.34 52.36
N GLU A 740 1.67 -3.81 51.14
CA GLU A 740 0.79 -3.69 49.98
C GLU A 740 -0.50 -4.52 50.16
N TYR A 741 -0.39 -5.79 50.57
CA TYR A 741 -1.52 -6.69 50.82
C TYR A 741 -2.52 -6.14 51.85
N ASN A 742 -2.01 -5.58 52.95
CA ASN A 742 -2.82 -4.95 54.00
C ASN A 742 -3.43 -3.61 53.54
N ARG A 743 -2.67 -2.78 52.81
CA ARG A 743 -3.15 -1.48 52.27
C ARG A 743 -4.37 -1.65 51.37
N TYR A 744 -4.38 -2.71 50.56
CA TYR A 744 -5.48 -3.03 49.66
C TYR A 744 -6.54 -3.98 50.26
N GLN A 745 -6.43 -4.28 51.56
CA GLN A 745 -7.38 -5.09 52.33
C GLN A 745 -7.66 -6.47 51.71
N CYS A 746 -6.66 -7.09 51.07
CA CYS A 746 -6.87 -8.29 50.27
C CYS A 746 -7.46 -9.47 51.06
N ARG A 747 -7.08 -9.65 52.34
CA ARG A 747 -7.72 -10.64 53.24
C ARG A 747 -9.22 -10.38 53.41
N HIS A 748 -9.63 -9.11 53.58
CA HIS A 748 -11.04 -8.76 53.79
C HIS A 748 -11.88 -9.11 52.56
N LEU A 749 -11.39 -8.77 51.36
CA LEU A 749 -12.05 -9.06 50.09
C LEU A 749 -12.23 -10.57 49.86
N ALA A 750 -11.21 -11.38 50.17
CA ALA A 750 -11.28 -12.84 50.08
C ALA A 750 -12.28 -13.44 51.08
N LEU A 751 -12.22 -13.03 52.35
CA LEU A 751 -13.10 -13.55 53.40
C LEU A 751 -14.59 -13.19 53.19
N SER A 752 -14.90 -12.04 52.58
CA SER A 752 -16.27 -11.52 52.44
C SER A 752 -17.07 -12.05 51.25
N LEU A 753 -16.55 -13.01 50.48
CA LEU A 753 -17.13 -13.50 49.21
C LEU A 753 -17.34 -12.40 48.16
N THR A 754 -16.63 -11.27 48.28
CA THR A 754 -16.71 -10.18 47.28
C THR A 754 -15.87 -10.56 46.07
N LEU A 755 -16.38 -11.48 45.25
CA LEU A 755 -15.73 -12.02 44.07
C LEU A 755 -15.54 -10.94 42.98
N PHE A 756 -14.41 -10.23 43.05
CA PHE A 756 -13.47 -9.76 42.00
C PHE A 756 -13.94 -9.26 40.61
N LYS A 757 -15.20 -9.43 40.18
CA LYS A 757 -15.70 -8.97 38.87
C LYS A 757 -16.13 -7.51 38.88
N ASP A 758 -16.78 -7.02 39.94
CA ASP A 758 -17.24 -5.63 40.03
C ASP A 758 -16.18 -4.67 40.61
N GLN A 759 -15.11 -5.18 41.24
CA GLN A 759 -13.92 -4.41 41.64
C GLN A 759 -12.63 -5.22 41.41
N ARG A 760 -12.13 -5.22 40.16
CA ARG A 760 -10.81 -5.79 39.80
C ARG A 760 -9.68 -4.99 40.47
N ASN A 761 -9.31 -5.39 41.68
CA ASN A 761 -8.06 -4.94 42.29
C ASN A 761 -6.93 -5.88 41.90
N GLU A 762 -6.27 -5.57 40.77
CA GLU A 762 -5.13 -6.30 40.20
C GLU A 762 -3.96 -6.49 41.21
N VAL A 763 -3.95 -5.74 42.31
CA VAL A 763 -2.99 -5.95 43.40
C VAL A 763 -3.29 -7.22 44.18
N CYS A 764 -4.55 -7.46 44.55
CA CYS A 764 -4.93 -8.62 45.35
C CYS A 764 -4.90 -9.92 44.54
N GLU A 765 -5.25 -9.87 43.24
CA GLU A 765 -5.13 -11.01 42.33
C GLU A 765 -3.69 -11.56 42.27
N ARG A 766 -2.69 -10.67 42.23
CA ARG A 766 -1.26 -11.03 42.26
C ARG A 766 -0.81 -11.75 43.54
N TYR A 767 -1.56 -11.67 44.64
CA TYR A 767 -1.22 -12.34 45.89
C TYR A 767 -1.88 -13.71 46.06
N VAL A 768 -2.87 -14.09 45.24
CA VAL A 768 -3.57 -15.38 45.38
C VAL A 768 -2.61 -16.56 45.19
N CYS A 769 -1.77 -16.55 44.16
CA CYS A 769 -0.78 -17.61 43.91
C CYS A 769 0.35 -17.67 44.96
N PRO A 770 0.98 -16.55 45.37
CA PRO A 770 1.88 -16.53 46.52
C PRO A 770 1.23 -17.05 47.81
N VAL A 771 -0.01 -16.68 48.11
CA VAL A 771 -0.73 -17.13 49.31
C VAL A 771 -1.09 -18.62 49.21
N ALA A 772 -1.44 -19.13 48.03
CA ALA A 772 -1.62 -20.56 47.79
C ALA A 772 -0.32 -21.34 48.09
N ALA A 773 0.82 -20.86 47.60
CA ALA A 773 2.13 -21.43 47.90
C ALA A 773 2.46 -21.36 49.39
N ALA A 774 2.07 -20.29 50.09
CA ALA A 774 2.24 -20.17 51.53
C ALA A 774 1.31 -21.09 52.33
N LEU A 775 0.10 -21.37 51.83
CA LEU A 775 -0.93 -22.16 52.49
C LEU A 775 -0.80 -23.67 52.28
N LEU A 776 -0.33 -24.10 51.10
CA LEU A 776 -0.30 -25.51 50.67
C LEU A 776 1.07 -25.98 50.12
N ASN A 777 2.03 -25.07 49.88
CA ASN A 777 3.34 -25.34 49.27
C ASN A 777 3.30 -25.92 47.83
N LYS A 778 2.12 -26.01 47.23
CA LYS A 778 1.81 -26.55 45.88
C LYS A 778 0.54 -25.87 45.33
N THR A 779 0.25 -26.02 44.04
CA THR A 779 -1.08 -25.73 43.48
C THR A 779 -2.05 -26.89 43.65
N SER A 780 -3.35 -26.63 43.63
CA SER A 780 -4.42 -27.65 43.72
C SER A 780 -4.88 -28.11 42.34
N GLU A 781 -5.20 -29.39 42.16
CA GLU A 781 -5.75 -29.91 40.89
C GLU A 781 -7.19 -29.43 40.63
N CYS A 782 -7.48 -29.03 39.39
CA CYS A 782 -8.81 -28.59 38.96
C CYS A 782 -9.90 -29.64 39.26
N ASN A 783 -9.69 -30.89 38.84
CA ASN A 783 -10.64 -32.00 39.01
C ASN A 783 -12.08 -31.65 38.56
N CYS A 784 -12.23 -30.99 37.40
CA CYS A 784 -13.53 -30.67 36.82
C CYS A 784 -14.26 -31.96 36.36
N ASP A 785 -15.56 -32.06 36.65
CA ASP A 785 -16.38 -33.19 36.22
C ASP A 785 -16.59 -33.18 34.70
N ALA A 786 -16.18 -34.25 34.02
CA ALA A 786 -16.22 -34.35 32.56
C ALA A 786 -17.65 -34.33 31.96
N THR A 787 -18.68 -34.57 32.76
CA THR A 787 -20.09 -34.53 32.33
C THR A 787 -20.64 -33.12 32.47
N GLY A 788 -20.44 -32.47 33.62
CA GLY A 788 -21.03 -31.17 33.96
C GLY A 788 -20.17 -29.95 33.61
N SER A 789 -18.85 -30.08 33.43
CA SER A 789 -17.98 -29.00 32.95
C SER A 789 -17.87 -28.94 31.43
N VAL A 790 -17.44 -27.79 30.90
CA VAL A 790 -17.12 -27.58 29.47
C VAL A 790 -15.73 -28.15 29.14
N SER A 791 -14.77 -28.08 30.07
CA SER A 791 -13.43 -28.64 29.92
C SER A 791 -12.82 -29.07 31.27
N GLY A 792 -11.69 -29.79 31.22
CA GLY A 792 -10.90 -30.12 32.41
C GLY A 792 -10.09 -28.96 33.00
N ILE A 793 -10.07 -27.80 32.32
CA ILE A 793 -9.32 -26.61 32.72
C ILE A 793 -10.23 -25.73 33.60
N CYS A 794 -9.68 -25.26 34.72
CA CYS A 794 -10.37 -24.37 35.64
C CYS A 794 -9.69 -22.99 35.72
N SER A 795 -10.36 -22.03 36.37
CA SER A 795 -9.78 -20.72 36.68
C SER A 795 -8.53 -20.88 37.55
N VAL A 796 -7.39 -20.34 37.09
CA VAL A 796 -6.11 -20.31 37.84
C VAL A 796 -6.30 -19.73 39.25
N LEU A 797 -7.21 -18.76 39.42
CA LEU A 797 -7.58 -18.22 40.72
C LEU A 797 -8.81 -18.96 41.26
N GLY A 798 -8.68 -19.61 42.41
CA GLY A 798 -9.79 -20.26 43.12
C GLY A 798 -10.32 -21.58 42.52
N GLY A 799 -9.91 -21.95 41.31
CA GLY A 799 -10.17 -23.28 40.75
C GLY A 799 -11.58 -23.53 40.23
N GLN A 800 -12.37 -22.49 39.99
CA GLN A 800 -13.73 -22.65 39.43
C GLN A 800 -13.65 -23.19 38.00
N CYS A 801 -14.25 -24.36 37.77
CA CYS A 801 -14.43 -24.95 36.45
C CYS A 801 -15.54 -24.22 35.68
N GLU A 802 -15.47 -24.22 34.35
CA GLU A 802 -16.54 -23.67 33.51
C GLU A 802 -17.71 -24.66 33.44
N CYS A 803 -18.82 -24.33 34.10
CA CYS A 803 -19.97 -25.23 34.21
C CYS A 803 -20.95 -25.07 33.03
N LYS A 804 -21.52 -26.20 32.60
CA LYS A 804 -22.62 -26.23 31.63
C LYS A 804 -23.89 -25.60 32.21
N PRO A 805 -24.89 -25.25 31.38
CA PRO A 805 -26.12 -24.62 31.84
C PRO A 805 -26.77 -25.36 33.01
N ASN A 806 -27.12 -24.61 34.05
CA ASN A 806 -27.74 -25.11 35.29
C ASN A 806 -26.88 -26.08 36.12
N VAL A 807 -25.58 -26.21 35.85
CA VAL A 807 -24.62 -26.96 36.67
C VAL A 807 -23.84 -25.97 37.56
N VAL A 808 -23.59 -26.35 38.81
CA VAL A 808 -22.92 -25.52 39.83
C VAL A 808 -21.88 -26.32 40.62
N GLY A 809 -21.20 -25.65 41.56
CA GLY A 809 -20.09 -26.19 42.32
C GLY A 809 -18.73 -25.92 41.66
N ARG A 810 -17.65 -25.96 42.45
CA ARG A 810 -16.29 -25.66 41.96
C ARG A 810 -15.88 -26.57 40.79
N ARG A 811 -16.28 -27.85 40.86
CA ARG A 811 -15.97 -28.90 39.86
C ARG A 811 -17.06 -29.08 38.80
N CYS A 812 -18.20 -28.39 38.91
CA CYS A 812 -19.37 -28.59 38.06
C CYS A 812 -19.96 -30.01 38.16
N ASP A 813 -20.02 -30.56 39.38
CA ASP A 813 -20.40 -31.94 39.70
C ASP A 813 -21.88 -32.09 40.12
N GLN A 814 -22.67 -31.00 40.17
CA GLN A 814 -24.07 -31.05 40.61
C GLN A 814 -24.99 -30.03 39.93
N CYS A 815 -26.29 -30.33 39.88
CA CYS A 815 -27.32 -29.41 39.39
C CYS A 815 -27.59 -28.26 40.37
N ALA A 816 -27.87 -27.08 39.83
CA ALA A 816 -28.37 -25.94 40.60
C ALA A 816 -29.72 -26.26 41.26
N ILE A 817 -30.00 -25.63 42.42
CA ILE A 817 -31.34 -25.59 43.02
C ILE A 817 -32.36 -25.11 41.97
N GLY A 818 -33.54 -25.75 41.95
CA GLY A 818 -34.56 -25.53 40.91
C GLY A 818 -34.27 -26.23 39.57
N THR A 819 -33.30 -27.16 39.51
CA THR A 819 -32.94 -27.90 38.28
C THR A 819 -32.57 -29.38 38.55
N TYR A 820 -32.70 -30.25 37.54
CA TYR A 820 -32.59 -31.71 37.65
C TYR A 820 -31.94 -32.36 36.42
N GLY A 821 -31.62 -33.66 36.54
CA GLY A 821 -31.20 -34.51 35.42
C GLY A 821 -29.79 -34.22 34.94
N PHE A 822 -28.82 -34.29 35.85
CA PHE A 822 -27.39 -34.11 35.56
C PHE A 822 -26.94 -34.98 34.38
N GLY A 823 -26.33 -34.36 33.37
CA GLY A 823 -26.01 -35.02 32.11
C GLY A 823 -25.16 -34.14 31.17
N PRO A 824 -24.80 -34.66 29.98
CA PRO A 824 -23.78 -34.05 29.12
C PRO A 824 -24.17 -32.67 28.55
N THR A 825 -25.45 -32.31 28.61
CA THR A 825 -26.00 -31.00 28.21
C THR A 825 -26.14 -30.00 29.37
N GLY A 826 -25.67 -30.36 30.57
CA GLY A 826 -26.05 -29.68 31.81
C GLY A 826 -27.41 -30.14 32.34
N CYS A 827 -27.97 -29.40 33.30
CA CYS A 827 -29.22 -29.75 33.98
C CYS A 827 -30.45 -29.04 33.35
N LYS A 828 -31.63 -29.62 33.53
CA LYS A 828 -32.92 -29.09 33.05
C LYS A 828 -33.65 -28.38 34.19
N LYS A 829 -34.36 -27.29 33.91
CA LYS A 829 -35.14 -26.60 34.96
C LYS A 829 -36.29 -27.47 35.47
N CYS A 830 -36.57 -27.38 36.76
CA CYS A 830 -37.73 -28.02 37.37
C CYS A 830 -39.02 -27.50 36.73
N ASP A 831 -39.15 -26.18 36.59
CA ASP A 831 -40.32 -25.48 36.04
C ASP A 831 -41.62 -25.94 36.74
N CYS A 832 -41.62 -25.91 38.08
CA CYS A 832 -42.79 -26.26 38.88
C CYS A 832 -43.88 -25.19 38.80
N ASP A 833 -45.15 -25.59 38.76
CA ASP A 833 -46.27 -24.66 38.74
C ASP A 833 -46.41 -23.91 40.07
N ALA A 834 -46.31 -22.57 40.03
CA ALA A 834 -46.31 -21.73 41.22
C ALA A 834 -47.59 -21.80 42.07
N VAL A 835 -48.71 -22.28 41.50
CA VAL A 835 -49.98 -22.50 42.22
C VAL A 835 -50.04 -23.94 42.74
N GLY A 836 -49.67 -24.91 41.91
CA GLY A 836 -49.81 -26.34 42.23
C GLY A 836 -48.67 -26.96 43.06
N SER A 837 -47.50 -26.35 43.11
CA SER A 837 -46.36 -26.80 43.93
C SER A 837 -46.17 -25.96 45.21
N LEU A 838 -45.35 -26.47 46.13
CA LEU A 838 -44.88 -25.73 47.32
C LEU A 838 -43.73 -24.77 47.02
N GLY A 839 -42.97 -25.02 45.95
CA GLY A 839 -41.82 -24.26 45.49
C GLY A 839 -41.31 -24.81 44.16
N ASN A 840 -40.23 -24.24 43.63
CA ASN A 840 -39.60 -24.72 42.39
C ASN A 840 -38.50 -25.78 42.65
N ASP A 841 -38.30 -26.18 43.91
CA ASP A 841 -37.50 -27.34 44.27
C ASP A 841 -38.13 -28.63 43.73
N CYS A 842 -37.34 -29.43 43.02
CA CYS A 842 -37.73 -30.74 42.52
C CYS A 842 -36.63 -31.78 42.74
N ASP A 843 -36.99 -33.06 42.69
CA ASP A 843 -36.04 -34.16 42.83
C ASP A 843 -34.93 -34.10 41.76
N LYS A 844 -33.65 -34.13 42.19
CA LYS A 844 -32.48 -33.90 41.33
C LYS A 844 -32.32 -34.91 40.19
N GLN A 845 -32.96 -36.08 40.25
CA GLN A 845 -32.90 -37.11 39.19
C GLN A 845 -34.13 -37.13 38.29
N SER A 846 -35.33 -37.26 38.86
CA SER A 846 -36.60 -37.40 38.13
C SER A 846 -37.21 -36.06 37.72
N GLY A 847 -36.85 -34.97 38.38
CA GLY A 847 -37.42 -33.66 38.19
C GLY A 847 -38.83 -33.49 38.76
N GLN A 848 -39.30 -34.41 39.62
CA GLN A 848 -40.61 -34.34 40.23
C GLN A 848 -40.68 -33.21 41.27
N CYS A 849 -41.53 -32.23 41.03
CA CYS A 849 -41.83 -31.13 41.93
C CYS A 849 -42.67 -31.60 43.14
N VAL A 850 -42.56 -30.89 44.27
CA VAL A 850 -43.37 -31.17 45.46
C VAL A 850 -44.76 -30.53 45.31
N CYS A 851 -45.76 -31.35 44.97
CA CYS A 851 -47.13 -30.91 44.73
C CYS A 851 -47.90 -30.66 46.03
N ARG A 852 -48.86 -29.73 45.99
CA ARG A 852 -49.81 -29.50 47.09
C ARG A 852 -50.78 -30.68 47.18
N GLU A 853 -51.08 -31.11 48.41
CA GLU A 853 -51.70 -32.41 48.73
C GLU A 853 -53.15 -32.65 48.21
N LYS A 854 -53.78 -31.67 47.55
CA LYS A 854 -55.19 -31.73 47.12
C LYS A 854 -55.37 -32.20 45.68
N GLY A 855 -55.10 -33.48 45.41
CA GLY A 855 -55.42 -34.10 44.11
C GLY A 855 -54.69 -33.49 42.90
N ILE A 856 -53.65 -32.70 43.12
CA ILE A 856 -52.76 -32.15 42.10
C ILE A 856 -51.64 -33.17 41.84
N TYR A 857 -51.28 -33.36 40.58
CA TYR A 857 -50.38 -34.40 40.10
C TYR A 857 -49.51 -33.90 38.92
N GLY A 858 -48.61 -34.76 38.44
CA GLY A 858 -47.71 -34.51 37.32
C GLY A 858 -46.34 -33.98 37.76
N ARG A 859 -45.34 -34.08 36.87
CA ARG A 859 -43.95 -33.67 37.17
C ARG A 859 -43.86 -32.24 37.69
N GLN A 860 -44.65 -31.34 37.09
CA GLN A 860 -44.67 -29.90 37.39
C GLN A 860 -45.82 -29.49 38.32
N CYS A 861 -46.62 -30.45 38.81
CA CYS A 861 -47.81 -30.17 39.64
C CYS A 861 -48.86 -29.27 38.96
N ASN A 862 -49.02 -29.41 37.64
CA ASN A 862 -49.85 -28.53 36.78
C ASN A 862 -51.13 -29.20 36.25
N GLN A 863 -51.49 -30.38 36.76
CA GLN A 863 -52.65 -31.16 36.32
C GLN A 863 -53.32 -31.85 37.51
N CYS A 864 -54.56 -32.32 37.33
CA CYS A 864 -55.25 -33.09 38.36
C CYS A 864 -54.91 -34.59 38.27
N GLN A 865 -54.92 -35.27 39.41
CA GLN A 865 -54.81 -36.73 39.48
C GLN A 865 -56.02 -37.38 38.79
N PRO A 866 -55.87 -38.55 38.14
CA PRO A 866 -57.02 -39.31 37.61
C PRO A 866 -58.12 -39.48 38.67
N GLY A 867 -59.37 -39.19 38.29
CA GLY A 867 -60.51 -39.07 39.21
C GLY A 867 -60.83 -37.65 39.68
N PHE A 868 -60.05 -36.65 39.27
CA PHE A 868 -60.25 -35.23 39.57
C PHE A 868 -60.14 -34.34 38.31
N TRP A 869 -60.79 -33.17 38.33
CA TRP A 869 -60.87 -32.22 37.21
C TRP A 869 -60.91 -30.75 37.67
N GLY A 870 -60.53 -29.83 36.76
CA GLY A 870 -60.56 -28.38 37.01
C GLY A 870 -59.39 -27.88 37.88
N PHE A 871 -58.17 -27.98 37.36
CA PHE A 871 -56.98 -27.36 37.97
C PHE A 871 -57.16 -25.83 38.11
N PRO A 872 -56.73 -25.18 39.21
CA PRO A 872 -55.93 -25.73 40.32
C PRO A 872 -56.74 -26.37 41.46
N GLU A 873 -58.07 -26.23 41.48
CA GLU A 873 -58.90 -26.70 42.60
C GLU A 873 -59.10 -28.24 42.62
N CYS A 874 -58.92 -28.90 41.47
CA CYS A 874 -58.98 -30.36 41.29
C CYS A 874 -60.11 -31.03 42.08
N ARG A 875 -61.35 -30.83 41.60
CA ARG A 875 -62.59 -31.38 42.18
C ARG A 875 -62.77 -32.82 41.75
N THR A 876 -63.41 -33.66 42.57
CA THR A 876 -63.70 -35.06 42.22
C THR A 876 -64.64 -35.17 41.01
N CYS A 877 -64.45 -36.23 40.21
CA CYS A 877 -65.39 -36.62 39.16
C CYS A 877 -66.77 -36.99 39.76
N GLN A 878 -67.87 -36.62 39.09
CA GLN A 878 -69.24 -36.77 39.59
C GLN A 878 -70.07 -37.75 38.73
N CYS A 879 -69.61 -38.99 38.61
CA CYS A 879 -70.10 -39.95 37.61
C CYS A 879 -71.17 -40.95 38.09
N ASN A 880 -71.93 -40.61 39.14
CA ASN A 880 -72.95 -41.47 39.76
C ASN A 880 -72.47 -42.92 40.04
N ASP A 881 -71.20 -43.11 40.44
CA ASP A 881 -70.49 -44.39 40.60
C ASP A 881 -70.36 -45.28 39.34
N HIS A 882 -70.98 -44.91 38.22
CA HIS A 882 -70.92 -45.64 36.95
C HIS A 882 -69.62 -45.42 36.17
N ALA A 883 -68.83 -44.40 36.50
CA ALA A 883 -67.43 -44.26 36.08
C ALA A 883 -66.56 -43.70 37.22
N ASN A 884 -65.23 -43.93 37.15
CA ASN A 884 -64.26 -43.42 38.13
C ASN A 884 -63.26 -42.42 37.53
N ILE A 885 -63.33 -42.16 36.22
CA ILE A 885 -62.48 -41.22 35.48
C ILE A 885 -63.39 -40.28 34.70
N CYS A 886 -63.03 -39.01 34.67
CA CYS A 886 -63.65 -37.98 33.86
C CYS A 886 -62.59 -37.14 33.16
N ASP A 887 -62.99 -36.44 32.11
CA ASP A 887 -62.14 -35.48 31.40
C ASP A 887 -61.66 -34.36 32.34
N GLN A 888 -60.34 -34.09 32.33
CA GLN A 888 -59.71 -33.22 33.33
C GLN A 888 -60.10 -31.74 33.23
N ALA A 889 -60.64 -31.30 32.07
CA ALA A 889 -61.04 -29.91 31.84
C ALA A 889 -62.55 -29.71 32.06
N THR A 890 -63.38 -30.61 31.53
CA THR A 890 -64.85 -30.49 31.52
C THR A 890 -65.55 -31.23 32.65
N GLY A 891 -64.89 -32.23 33.25
CA GLY A 891 -65.52 -33.14 34.22
C GLY A 891 -66.48 -34.16 33.61
N ALA A 892 -66.50 -34.31 32.28
CA ALA A 892 -67.35 -35.28 31.58
C ALA A 892 -66.85 -36.71 31.80
N CYS A 893 -67.74 -37.60 32.23
CA CYS A 893 -67.40 -38.96 32.59
C CYS A 893 -67.01 -39.81 31.37
N ILE A 894 -65.92 -40.57 31.49
CA ILE A 894 -65.35 -41.40 30.43
C ILE A 894 -65.73 -42.86 30.71
N GLU A 895 -66.13 -43.59 29.67
CA GLU A 895 -66.49 -45.02 29.75
C GLU A 895 -67.54 -45.35 30.83
N CYS A 896 -68.70 -44.70 30.73
CA CYS A 896 -69.87 -45.01 31.55
C CYS A 896 -70.24 -46.52 31.49
N ARG A 897 -70.21 -47.17 32.65
CA ARG A 897 -70.53 -48.61 32.82
C ARG A 897 -72.03 -48.83 32.95
N ASP A 898 -72.44 -50.07 33.19
CA ASP A 898 -73.82 -50.44 33.56
C ASP A 898 -74.90 -50.00 32.55
N LEU A 899 -74.53 -49.91 31.26
CA LEU A 899 -75.38 -49.47 30.16
C LEU A 899 -75.91 -48.04 30.32
N THR A 900 -75.12 -47.20 31.00
CA THR A 900 -75.37 -45.76 31.19
C THR A 900 -74.61 -44.91 30.17
N THR A 901 -74.99 -43.64 30.06
CA THR A 901 -74.39 -42.62 29.19
C THR A 901 -74.79 -41.23 29.71
N GLY A 902 -74.29 -40.15 29.10
CA GLY A 902 -74.48 -38.77 29.56
C GLY A 902 -73.22 -38.20 30.23
N HIS A 903 -73.23 -36.90 30.51
CA HIS A 903 -72.06 -36.18 31.04
C HIS A 903 -71.65 -36.70 32.43
N TYR A 904 -72.62 -37.24 33.19
CA TYR A 904 -72.43 -37.77 34.53
C TYR A 904 -72.80 -39.26 34.63
N CYS A 905 -72.89 -39.96 33.49
CA CYS A 905 -73.46 -41.32 33.41
C CYS A 905 -74.90 -41.40 33.98
N ASP A 906 -75.67 -40.34 33.75
CA ASP A 906 -76.93 -40.01 34.41
C ASP A 906 -78.20 -40.48 33.66
N ARG A 907 -78.05 -41.11 32.49
CA ARG A 907 -79.14 -41.68 31.69
C ARG A 907 -78.77 -43.07 31.14
N CYS A 908 -79.77 -43.88 30.79
CA CYS A 908 -79.54 -45.17 30.12
C CYS A 908 -79.15 -44.97 28.63
N GLN A 909 -78.45 -45.96 28.08
CA GLN A 909 -78.20 -46.07 26.63
C GLN A 909 -79.49 -46.39 25.87
N ASP A 910 -79.54 -46.03 24.58
CA ASP A 910 -80.72 -46.28 23.73
C ASP A 910 -81.05 -47.78 23.67
N GLY A 911 -82.35 -48.11 23.60
CA GLY A 911 -82.86 -49.47 23.77
C GLY A 911 -82.94 -49.98 25.22
N TYR A 912 -82.54 -49.18 26.21
CA TYR A 912 -82.67 -49.49 27.65
C TYR A 912 -83.44 -48.40 28.40
N TYR A 913 -84.13 -48.78 29.48
CA TYR A 913 -84.88 -47.87 30.36
C TYR A 913 -84.47 -48.04 31.83
N GLY A 914 -84.52 -46.96 32.59
CA GLY A 914 -84.12 -46.91 34.01
C GLY A 914 -83.86 -45.48 34.48
N ASP A 915 -83.28 -45.35 35.67
CA ASP A 915 -82.80 -44.08 36.24
C ASP A 915 -81.51 -44.36 37.03
N PRO A 916 -80.33 -44.24 36.39
CA PRO A 916 -79.03 -44.60 36.97
C PRO A 916 -78.46 -43.50 37.88
N ARG A 917 -79.23 -42.47 38.23
CA ARG A 917 -78.73 -41.40 39.10
C ARG A 917 -78.56 -41.89 40.53
N LEU A 918 -77.47 -41.45 41.17
CA LEU A 918 -77.11 -41.84 42.52
C LEU A 918 -78.23 -41.43 43.50
N GLY A 919 -78.78 -42.40 44.22
CA GLY A 919 -79.92 -42.20 45.14
C GLY A 919 -81.30 -42.58 44.57
N VAL A 920 -81.43 -42.80 43.25
CA VAL A 920 -82.64 -43.42 42.65
C VAL A 920 -82.38 -44.89 42.34
N GLY A 921 -81.25 -45.19 41.68
CA GLY A 921 -80.72 -46.56 41.57
C GLY A 921 -81.61 -47.56 40.83
N ILE A 922 -82.36 -47.13 39.80
CA ILE A 922 -83.13 -48.02 38.94
C ILE A 922 -82.21 -48.47 37.79
N PRO A 923 -81.68 -49.71 37.79
CA PRO A 923 -80.71 -50.14 36.79
C PRO A 923 -81.31 -50.18 35.39
N CYS A 924 -80.49 -49.84 34.39
CA CYS A 924 -80.89 -49.84 32.99
C CYS A 924 -81.25 -51.25 32.50
N LYS A 925 -82.50 -51.45 32.07
CA LYS A 925 -83.06 -52.73 31.61
C LYS A 925 -83.47 -52.65 30.14
N PRO A 926 -83.34 -53.73 29.35
CA PRO A 926 -83.67 -53.71 27.92
C PRO A 926 -85.16 -53.48 27.67
N CYS A 927 -85.49 -52.71 26.65
CA CYS A 927 -86.86 -52.35 26.27
C CYS A 927 -87.66 -53.54 25.69
N PRO A 928 -88.69 -54.06 26.36
CA PRO A 928 -89.45 -55.23 25.88
C PRO A 928 -90.48 -54.85 24.79
N CYS A 929 -89.99 -54.52 23.58
CA CYS A 929 -90.76 -53.78 22.56
C CYS A 929 -90.70 -54.29 21.09
N PRO A 930 -91.09 -55.54 20.77
CA PRO A 930 -91.14 -56.73 21.61
C PRO A 930 -89.77 -57.44 21.63
N GLY A 931 -89.58 -58.40 22.55
CA GLY A 931 -88.38 -59.25 22.62
C GLY A 931 -87.09 -58.60 23.16
N GLY A 932 -86.87 -57.30 22.96
CA GLY A 932 -85.67 -56.59 23.42
C GLY A 932 -84.60 -56.39 22.35
N PRO A 933 -83.54 -55.58 22.60
CA PRO A 933 -82.63 -55.11 21.55
C PRO A 933 -81.87 -56.22 20.80
N THR A 934 -81.75 -57.39 21.44
CA THR A 934 -81.07 -58.58 20.91
C THR A 934 -82.01 -59.61 20.27
N SER A 935 -83.33 -59.36 20.22
CA SER A 935 -84.32 -60.35 19.79
C SER A 935 -84.37 -60.59 18.28
N GLY A 936 -83.96 -59.61 17.48
CA GLY A 936 -84.11 -59.63 16.02
C GLY A 936 -85.52 -59.30 15.52
N TYR A 937 -86.44 -58.90 16.42
CA TYR A 937 -87.80 -58.46 16.10
C TYR A 937 -88.29 -57.33 17.02
N GLN A 938 -87.37 -56.48 17.51
CA GLN A 938 -87.70 -55.25 18.24
C GLN A 938 -88.06 -54.11 17.28
N HIS A 939 -89.26 -53.56 17.47
CA HIS A 939 -89.85 -52.54 16.59
C HIS A 939 -90.02 -51.17 17.29
N ALA A 940 -89.18 -50.87 18.28
CA ALA A 940 -89.04 -49.56 18.94
C ALA A 940 -87.57 -49.29 19.30
N ASP A 941 -87.09 -48.05 19.17
CA ASP A 941 -85.71 -47.70 19.52
C ASP A 941 -85.56 -47.15 20.95
N THR A 942 -86.67 -46.67 21.53
CA THR A 942 -86.73 -46.18 22.92
C THR A 942 -88.00 -46.67 23.61
N CYS A 943 -87.94 -46.80 24.93
CA CYS A 943 -89.09 -47.01 25.80
C CYS A 943 -88.88 -46.27 27.12
N TYR A 944 -89.97 -45.97 27.83
CA TYR A 944 -89.90 -45.25 29.10
C TYR A 944 -90.94 -45.77 30.10
N LEU A 945 -90.67 -45.54 31.38
CA LEU A 945 -91.61 -45.84 32.45
C LEU A 945 -92.66 -44.73 32.53
N ARG A 946 -93.93 -45.08 32.27
CA ARG A 946 -95.06 -44.20 32.52
C ARG A 946 -95.56 -44.44 33.94
N ASN A 947 -95.46 -43.41 34.78
CA ASN A 947 -95.91 -43.51 36.16
C ASN A 947 -97.45 -43.37 36.22
N SER A 948 -98.16 -44.50 36.20
CA SER A 948 -99.60 -44.53 36.44
C SER A 948 -99.87 -44.44 37.94
N GLY A 949 -100.82 -43.60 38.36
CA GLY A 949 -101.00 -43.15 39.76
C GLY A 949 -101.45 -44.21 40.78
N ASN A 950 -101.28 -45.50 40.49
CA ASN A 950 -101.71 -46.67 41.27
C ASN A 950 -100.55 -47.66 41.56
N ASN A 951 -99.30 -47.18 41.61
CA ASN A 951 -98.08 -47.98 41.84
C ASN A 951 -97.75 -49.07 40.81
N THR A 952 -98.43 -49.11 39.67
CA THR A 952 -98.03 -49.94 38.52
C THR A 952 -97.23 -49.11 37.52
N GLN A 953 -95.95 -49.42 37.38
CA GLN A 953 -95.05 -48.82 36.39
C GLN A 953 -95.19 -49.55 35.06
N ASP A 954 -95.93 -48.97 34.11
CA ASP A 954 -96.05 -49.52 32.77
C ASP A 954 -94.93 -49.00 31.85
N ILE A 955 -94.34 -49.91 31.08
CA ILE A 955 -93.29 -49.60 30.10
C ILE A 955 -93.97 -49.28 28.76
N VAL A 956 -93.89 -48.03 28.32
CA VAL A 956 -94.43 -47.59 27.03
C VAL A 956 -93.33 -47.65 25.97
N CYS A 957 -93.62 -48.38 24.90
CA CYS A 957 -92.74 -48.55 23.74
C CYS A 957 -93.04 -47.50 22.67
N ASN A 958 -92.02 -46.80 22.16
CA ASN A 958 -92.17 -45.86 21.05
C ASN A 958 -92.08 -46.60 19.70
N CYS A 959 -93.22 -47.09 19.21
CA CYS A 959 -93.27 -47.97 18.03
C CYS A 959 -92.83 -47.31 16.72
N LYS A 960 -92.13 -48.09 15.89
CA LYS A 960 -91.79 -47.76 14.51
C LYS A 960 -93.05 -47.76 13.64
N SER A 961 -93.04 -46.95 12.58
CA SER A 961 -94.15 -46.86 11.62
C SER A 961 -94.45 -48.24 11.00
N GLY A 962 -95.74 -48.55 10.85
CA GLY A 962 -96.22 -49.88 10.41
C GLY A 962 -96.46 -50.88 11.54
N TYR A 963 -96.05 -50.59 12.78
CA TYR A 963 -96.23 -51.44 13.96
C TYR A 963 -97.07 -50.72 15.03
N GLN A 964 -97.86 -51.47 15.78
CA GLN A 964 -98.76 -50.96 16.83
C GLN A 964 -98.88 -51.93 18.04
N GLY A 965 -99.72 -51.53 18.99
CA GLY A 965 -99.94 -52.21 20.26
C GLY A 965 -98.90 -51.84 21.32
N GLU A 966 -99.19 -52.13 22.60
CA GLU A 966 -98.38 -51.76 23.78
C GLU A 966 -96.89 -52.15 23.70
N ARG A 967 -96.57 -53.14 22.85
CA ARG A 967 -95.19 -53.64 22.63
C ARG A 967 -94.78 -53.65 21.17
N CYS A 968 -95.46 -52.94 20.27
CA CYS A 968 -95.09 -52.84 18.85
C CYS A 968 -95.05 -54.20 18.12
N GLY A 969 -95.79 -55.20 18.63
CA GLY A 969 -95.77 -56.59 18.16
C GLY A 969 -96.99 -56.96 17.32
N GLU A 970 -97.69 -55.97 16.77
CA GLU A 970 -98.87 -56.13 15.92
C GLU A 970 -98.73 -55.19 14.73
N CYS A 971 -99.25 -55.57 13.57
CA CYS A 971 -99.23 -54.69 12.40
C CYS A 971 -100.22 -53.55 12.56
N ALA A 972 -99.80 -52.34 12.16
CA ALA A 972 -100.67 -51.20 12.06
C ALA A 972 -101.81 -51.47 11.07
N GLN A 973 -102.92 -50.73 11.22
CA GLN A 973 -104.08 -50.88 10.34
C GLN A 973 -103.70 -50.88 8.83
N ASN A 974 -104.29 -51.81 8.08
CA ASN A 974 -104.02 -52.07 6.66
C ASN A 974 -102.55 -52.41 6.31
N HIS A 975 -101.83 -52.97 7.29
CA HIS A 975 -100.59 -53.70 7.13
C HIS A 975 -100.77 -55.14 7.61
N TRP A 976 -100.02 -56.07 7.04
CA TRP A 976 -100.09 -57.50 7.30
C TRP A 976 -98.68 -58.10 7.47
N GLY A 977 -98.60 -59.26 8.11
CA GLY A 977 -97.35 -59.99 8.35
C GLY A 977 -97.20 -60.49 9.79
N SER A 978 -96.01 -61.00 10.12
CA SER A 978 -95.72 -61.73 11.36
C SER A 978 -94.71 -61.01 12.27
N PRO A 979 -95.03 -59.82 12.83
CA PRO A 979 -94.06 -58.97 13.55
C PRO A 979 -93.49 -59.54 14.86
N ARG A 980 -93.97 -60.69 15.32
CA ARG A 980 -93.48 -61.40 16.52
C ARG A 980 -92.51 -62.54 16.19
N GLU A 981 -92.25 -62.80 14.92
CA GLU A 981 -91.31 -63.81 14.44
C GLU A 981 -89.95 -63.16 14.11
N VAL A 982 -88.86 -63.92 14.23
CA VAL A 982 -87.51 -63.40 13.98
C VAL A 982 -87.37 -63.02 12.51
N GLY A 983 -87.11 -61.72 12.25
CA GLY A 983 -87.09 -61.16 10.89
C GLY A 983 -88.46 -60.87 10.28
N GLY A 984 -89.56 -61.11 11.01
CA GLY A 984 -90.91 -60.79 10.56
C GLY A 984 -91.19 -59.29 10.57
N THR A 985 -91.76 -58.79 9.47
CA THR A 985 -92.12 -57.39 9.24
C THR A 985 -93.63 -57.20 9.10
N CYS A 986 -94.07 -55.95 9.19
CA CYS A 986 -95.42 -55.54 8.80
C CYS A 986 -95.37 -54.76 7.48
N GLU A 987 -95.89 -55.36 6.42
CA GLU A 987 -95.95 -54.78 5.09
C GLU A 987 -97.34 -54.23 4.78
N ARG A 988 -97.43 -53.18 3.99
CA ARG A 988 -98.72 -52.56 3.63
C ARG A 988 -99.47 -53.46 2.65
N CYS A 989 -100.77 -53.68 2.87
CA CYS A 989 -101.59 -54.51 1.96
C CYS A 989 -101.65 -53.91 0.55
N ASP A 990 -101.53 -54.77 -0.48
CA ASP A 990 -101.69 -54.39 -1.89
C ASP A 990 -102.93 -55.06 -2.51
N CYS A 991 -103.93 -54.21 -2.75
CA CYS A 991 -105.22 -54.56 -3.32
C CYS A 991 -105.47 -53.84 -4.66
N ASN A 992 -104.41 -53.59 -5.44
CA ASN A 992 -104.47 -52.83 -6.70
C ASN A 992 -105.16 -51.44 -6.56
N GLY A 993 -105.16 -50.85 -5.35
CA GLY A 993 -105.87 -49.60 -5.05
C GLY A 993 -107.40 -49.68 -5.03
N ASN A 994 -107.98 -50.88 -4.96
CA ASN A 994 -109.42 -51.15 -4.97
C ASN A 994 -110.05 -51.33 -3.58
N ILE A 995 -109.36 -50.96 -2.50
CA ILE A 995 -109.91 -50.88 -1.13
C ILE A 995 -109.75 -49.48 -0.54
N ASP A 996 -110.49 -49.19 0.53
CA ASP A 996 -110.26 -47.99 1.35
C ASP A 996 -109.23 -48.28 2.45
N MET A 997 -108.04 -47.67 2.32
CA MET A 997 -106.93 -47.81 3.27
C MET A 997 -107.14 -47.04 4.59
N SER A 998 -108.23 -46.29 4.74
CA SER A 998 -108.64 -45.66 6.01
C SER A 998 -109.63 -46.50 6.81
N MET A 999 -110.23 -47.52 6.19
CA MET A 999 -111.21 -48.40 6.84
C MET A 999 -110.51 -49.62 7.47
N GLU A 1000 -110.97 -50.02 8.65
CA GLU A 1000 -110.43 -51.18 9.37
C GLU A 1000 -110.94 -52.49 8.76
N GLY A 1001 -110.07 -53.51 8.68
CA GLY A 1001 -110.37 -54.80 8.06
C GLY A 1001 -110.66 -54.71 6.56
N SER A 1002 -110.01 -53.78 5.84
CA SER A 1002 -110.08 -53.73 4.37
C SER A 1002 -109.20 -54.81 3.72
N CYS A 1003 -108.15 -55.23 4.41
CA CYS A 1003 -107.40 -56.46 4.15
C CYS A 1003 -107.27 -57.27 5.44
N ASP A 1004 -106.99 -58.57 5.30
CA ASP A 1004 -106.64 -59.47 6.40
C ASP A 1004 -105.19 -59.22 6.88
N ALA A 1005 -105.01 -59.07 8.20
CA ALA A 1005 -103.71 -58.71 8.78
C ALA A 1005 -102.70 -59.87 8.87
N ALA A 1006 -103.11 -61.12 8.58
CA ALA A 1006 -102.24 -62.28 8.58
C ALA A 1006 -101.90 -62.75 7.15
N THR A 1007 -102.81 -62.61 6.18
CA THR A 1007 -102.63 -63.08 4.79
C THR A 1007 -102.47 -61.97 3.76
N GLY A 1008 -102.82 -60.73 4.10
CA GLY A 1008 -102.85 -59.59 3.17
C GLY A 1008 -104.04 -59.58 2.20
N GLU A 1009 -104.93 -60.58 2.26
CA GLU A 1009 -106.06 -60.72 1.32
C GLU A 1009 -107.09 -59.59 1.49
N CYS A 1010 -107.59 -59.08 0.37
CA CYS A 1010 -108.37 -57.85 0.28
C CYS A 1010 -109.87 -58.10 0.45
N LEU A 1011 -110.36 -57.98 1.69
CA LEU A 1011 -111.70 -58.40 2.09
C LEU A 1011 -112.85 -57.45 1.67
N LYS A 1012 -112.55 -56.20 1.30
CA LYS A 1012 -113.55 -55.15 1.04
C LYS A 1012 -113.35 -54.44 -0.31
N CYS A 1013 -113.37 -55.22 -1.38
CA CYS A 1013 -113.20 -54.70 -2.74
C CYS A 1013 -114.28 -53.70 -3.16
N LEU A 1014 -113.85 -52.58 -3.73
CA LEU A 1014 -114.66 -51.48 -4.24
C LEU A 1014 -114.75 -51.54 -5.78
N HIS A 1015 -115.45 -50.57 -6.39
CA HIS A 1015 -115.54 -50.42 -7.86
C HIS A 1015 -116.09 -51.64 -8.63
N HIS A 1016 -116.91 -52.47 -7.96
CA HIS A 1016 -117.43 -53.74 -8.51
C HIS A 1016 -116.32 -54.72 -8.92
N THR A 1017 -115.27 -54.79 -8.09
CA THR A 1017 -114.16 -55.73 -8.23
C THR A 1017 -114.21 -56.82 -7.15
N GLU A 1018 -113.56 -57.95 -7.42
CA GLU A 1018 -113.42 -59.11 -6.54
C GLU A 1018 -112.09 -59.83 -6.82
N GLY A 1019 -111.82 -60.91 -6.09
CA GLY A 1019 -110.53 -61.60 -6.07
C GLY A 1019 -109.66 -61.19 -4.86
N PRO A 1020 -108.63 -61.98 -4.53
CA PRO A 1020 -107.82 -61.80 -3.31
C PRO A 1020 -107.05 -60.47 -3.27
N GLN A 1021 -106.85 -59.82 -4.42
CA GLN A 1021 -106.31 -58.46 -4.53
C GLN A 1021 -107.28 -57.49 -5.22
N CYS A 1022 -108.58 -57.82 -5.29
CA CYS A 1022 -109.59 -57.05 -5.99
C CYS A 1022 -109.27 -56.85 -7.49
N GLU A 1023 -108.71 -57.88 -8.14
CA GLU A 1023 -108.12 -57.85 -9.48
C GLU A 1023 -109.06 -58.32 -10.61
N HIS A 1024 -110.28 -58.74 -10.29
CA HIS A 1024 -111.30 -59.22 -11.23
C HIS A 1024 -112.57 -58.37 -11.14
N CYS A 1025 -113.38 -58.31 -12.22
CA CYS A 1025 -114.68 -57.65 -12.18
C CYS A 1025 -115.74 -58.62 -11.65
N VAL A 1026 -116.62 -58.17 -10.76
CA VAL A 1026 -117.71 -58.97 -10.19
C VAL A 1026 -118.64 -59.49 -11.30
N ASP A 1027 -119.06 -60.73 -11.15
CA ASP A 1027 -119.86 -61.46 -12.13
C ASP A 1027 -121.06 -60.65 -12.68
N GLY A 1028 -121.14 -60.54 -14.02
CA GLY A 1028 -122.12 -59.70 -14.72
C GLY A 1028 -121.65 -58.26 -15.03
N TYR A 1029 -120.47 -57.86 -14.55
CA TYR A 1029 -119.77 -56.64 -14.95
C TYR A 1029 -118.54 -56.99 -15.81
N TYR A 1030 -118.23 -56.15 -16.81
CA TYR A 1030 -117.11 -56.35 -17.73
C TYR A 1030 -116.27 -55.07 -17.84
N GLY A 1031 -114.96 -55.25 -18.00
CA GLY A 1031 -113.95 -54.18 -18.01
C GLY A 1031 -112.63 -54.72 -17.47
N ASP A 1032 -111.72 -53.82 -17.12
CA ASP A 1032 -110.52 -54.11 -16.33
C ASP A 1032 -110.69 -53.58 -14.91
N ALA A 1033 -110.60 -54.48 -13.93
CA ALA A 1033 -110.71 -54.21 -12.50
C ALA A 1033 -109.52 -53.43 -11.94
N LYS A 1034 -108.30 -53.65 -12.43
CA LYS A 1034 -107.11 -52.89 -12.03
C LYS A 1034 -107.18 -51.43 -12.48
N LEU A 1035 -107.97 -51.16 -13.52
CA LEU A 1035 -108.29 -49.82 -14.01
C LEU A 1035 -109.65 -49.29 -13.53
N LYS A 1036 -110.38 -50.02 -12.65
CA LYS A 1036 -111.69 -49.63 -12.09
C LYS A 1036 -112.80 -49.43 -13.13
N THR A 1037 -112.77 -50.17 -14.24
CA THR A 1037 -113.65 -49.96 -15.41
C THR A 1037 -114.83 -50.95 -15.54
N CYS A 1038 -115.14 -51.74 -14.52
CA CYS A 1038 -116.18 -52.76 -14.54
C CYS A 1038 -117.60 -52.16 -14.73
N GLN A 1039 -118.30 -52.50 -15.82
CA GLN A 1039 -119.64 -51.96 -16.19
C GLN A 1039 -120.64 -53.05 -16.64
N ARG A 1040 -121.96 -52.74 -16.63
CA ARG A 1040 -123.07 -53.71 -16.80
C ARG A 1040 -123.86 -53.49 -18.12
N ARG A 1041 -124.34 -54.58 -18.74
CA ARG A 1041 -125.04 -54.59 -20.06
C ARG A 1041 -126.56 -54.30 -19.94
N VAL A 1042 -127.14 -53.67 -20.97
CA VAL A 1042 -128.59 -53.45 -21.17
C VAL A 1042 -128.98 -53.73 -22.63
N VAL A 1043 -130.20 -54.25 -22.90
CA VAL A 1043 -130.71 -54.59 -24.26
C VAL A 1043 -132.18 -54.17 -24.41
N SER A 1044 -132.55 -53.60 -25.56
CA SER A 1044 -133.95 -53.37 -25.99
C SER A 1044 -134.12 -53.51 -27.52
N LYS A 1045 -135.33 -53.86 -27.99
CA LYS A 1045 -135.64 -54.29 -29.37
C LYS A 1045 -136.24 -53.18 -30.27
N VAL A 1046 -135.84 -53.11 -31.55
CA VAL A 1046 -136.64 -52.90 -32.80
C VAL A 1046 -135.71 -52.59 -34.01
N ALA A 1047 -136.02 -52.83 -35.31
CA ALA A 1047 -136.55 -54.03 -36.01
C ALA A 1047 -136.58 -53.80 -37.56
N VAL A 1048 -136.01 -54.71 -38.38
CA VAL A 1048 -136.21 -54.86 -39.86
C VAL A 1048 -135.69 -53.70 -40.75
N ILE A 1049 -135.01 -53.86 -41.91
CA ILE A 1049 -134.57 -55.03 -42.72
C ILE A 1049 -133.05 -55.22 -42.59
#